data_AF-A0A9P9M4S1-F1
#
_entry.id   AF-A0A9P9M4S1-F1
#
_cell.length_a   1.000
_cell.length_b   1.000
_cell.length_c   1.000
_cell.angle_alpha   90.00
_cell.angle_beta   90.00
_cell.angle_gamma   90.00
#
_symmetry.space_group_name_H-M   'P 1'
#
loop_
_entity.id
_entity.type
_entity.pdbx_description
1 polymer ?
#
loop_
_entity_poly.entity_id
_entity_poly.type
_entity_poly.pdbx_seq_one_letter_code
_entity_poly.pdbx_strand_id
1 'polypeptide(L)'
;NMLKVLSGKGGVGKSSITTQLALSLSLAGHSVGVLDIDLTGPSIPRLFGIESAKVTQAPGGWIPVPVHDANPAAGIGSLSCMSLGFLLRERGDAVVWRGPKKTAMVRQFLSDVLWGEVDYLLIDTPPGTSDEHISLAETLLKNALPGQVAGAVVVTTPQAVATADVKKELNFCTKTGINVIGVVENMSGFVCPNCSECTNVFSAGGGEVMAQEFGVRFLASVPIDPQFVMLVETGRKPVNPMGTKVNGKDLGRSENGNDTSYVKEPGMLVEKYKNCSLCPVFESITKDVMAAVEQRAAEGVHVGGDHPLALTHLVTEVERNGMRRLASSRNRSIRTSMVTNLLQNNIQLYYTLISINMATTATMGSPNSNKDGVSGRATPPDFKMGNIVVQQENLSFLTRMGCTPESFKKRTSVTGQNALNQTMKPRHLHMIAIGGSIGAGFFVGSGSALYRGGPGTLLVDFAIMGFMIFNVVYALGELAVMYPVSGGFYTYSTRFIDPSWGFAMGWNYVFQWAIVLPLELVVASVTTQYWNKDTDPAVWITIFLVAIIAINVFGVLGYAEEEFWSSILKLGAIVAFMIIGLVLVLGGGPAGYKYDSYWGARLWHDPGAFKNGFKGVCSVFVTAAFAFSGTELVGLAAAEAQNPATALPGAIKQVFWRITCFYVVGLLFIGLLVSSKDSRLLGSGEVIDVNASPFVIVGEDAGLFGYNHFMNAIILISVISIGNSGVYGGSRTLCALSEQGYAPKFFSYIDKSGRPLFATIAILLCGTIGYVNAAASGPLIFEWLLALSGLAALFTWGSICVAHIRFRAAWKHHGHNLDEIPFRAAGGVLGSWFGLILIILVLAAQFYTALYPLGSNGKLGTAEDWFKAMLALPVVLVFWACGYLWKRTGWLTLDTIDVDTGRREVNWDAINETRRKVASYPAWRRVLHALF
;
A
#
# COMPACT_ATOMS: atom_id res chain seq x y z
N ASN A 1 -15.42 -3.14 -38.34
CA ASN A 1 -14.83 -2.00 -37.58
C ASN A 1 -15.11 -2.11 -36.09
N MET A 2 -14.11 -2.24 -35.22
CA MET A 2 -14.31 -2.28 -33.76
C MET A 2 -14.20 -0.87 -33.15
N LEU A 3 -15.29 -0.41 -32.54
CA LEU A 3 -15.42 0.90 -31.90
C LEU A 3 -15.64 0.73 -30.39
N LYS A 4 -14.85 1.41 -29.58
CA LYS A 4 -14.96 1.35 -28.12
C LYS A 4 -15.75 2.55 -27.63
N VAL A 5 -16.68 2.35 -26.70
CA VAL A 5 -17.36 3.44 -25.99
C VAL A 5 -16.80 3.51 -24.58
N LEU A 6 -16.05 4.58 -24.31
CA LEU A 6 -15.21 4.73 -23.11
C LEU A 6 -15.67 5.88 -22.23
N SER A 7 -15.39 5.82 -20.93
CA SER A 7 -15.52 6.94 -20.01
C SER A 7 -14.77 6.66 -18.72
N GLY A 8 -14.04 7.67 -18.23
CA GLY A 8 -13.38 7.61 -16.94
C GLY A 8 -14.34 7.60 -15.75
N LYS A 9 -15.64 7.86 -15.95
CA LYS A 9 -16.65 7.98 -14.89
C LYS A 9 -17.84 7.03 -15.08
N GLY A 10 -18.33 6.48 -13.97
CA GLY A 10 -19.61 5.76 -13.91
C GLY A 10 -20.80 6.72 -13.92
N GLY A 11 -21.91 6.32 -14.54
CA GLY A 11 -23.14 7.11 -14.54
C GLY A 11 -23.24 8.24 -15.58
N VAL A 12 -22.25 8.41 -16.47
CA VAL A 12 -22.32 9.41 -17.56
C VAL A 12 -23.25 9.02 -18.73
N GLY A 13 -23.88 7.85 -18.65
CA GLY A 13 -24.75 7.32 -19.70
C GLY A 13 -24.04 6.65 -20.88
N LYS A 14 -22.84 6.07 -20.68
CA LYS A 14 -22.11 5.31 -21.73
C LYS A 14 -23.01 4.34 -22.51
N SER A 15 -23.65 3.42 -21.80
CA SER A 15 -24.50 2.39 -22.42
C SER A 15 -25.66 2.99 -23.22
N SER A 16 -26.20 4.14 -22.80
CA SER A 16 -27.22 4.87 -23.56
C SER A 16 -26.68 5.47 -24.86
N ILE A 17 -25.43 5.97 -24.85
CA ILE A 17 -24.74 6.43 -26.07
C ILE A 17 -24.43 5.23 -26.97
N THR A 18 -23.94 4.11 -26.41
CA THR A 18 -23.66 2.87 -27.15
C THR A 18 -24.91 2.35 -27.86
N THR A 19 -26.05 2.28 -27.15
CA THR A 19 -27.35 1.85 -27.70
C THR A 19 -27.81 2.76 -28.84
N GLN A 20 -27.78 4.08 -28.65
CA GLN A 20 -28.25 5.02 -29.66
C GLN A 20 -27.33 5.09 -30.89
N LEU A 21 -26.01 4.98 -30.69
CA LEU A 21 -25.05 4.86 -31.79
C LEU A 21 -25.28 3.56 -32.59
N ALA A 22 -25.57 2.44 -31.91
CA ALA A 22 -25.88 1.17 -32.56
C ALA A 22 -27.16 1.26 -33.42
N LEU A 23 -28.22 1.85 -32.86
CA LEU A 23 -29.48 2.07 -33.57
C LEU A 23 -29.29 3.00 -34.77
N SER A 24 -28.49 4.07 -34.62
CA SER A 24 -28.22 5.01 -35.71
C SER A 24 -27.36 4.41 -36.83
N LEU A 25 -26.35 3.59 -36.51
CA LEU A 25 -25.56 2.85 -37.51
C LEU A 25 -26.41 1.83 -38.26
N SER A 26 -27.30 1.12 -37.55
CA SER A 26 -28.25 0.19 -38.17
C SER A 26 -29.24 0.91 -39.11
N LEU A 27 -29.72 2.10 -38.72
CA LEU A 27 -30.52 2.97 -39.60
C LEU A 27 -29.77 3.48 -40.83
N ALA A 28 -28.44 3.53 -40.78
CA ALA A 28 -27.58 3.83 -41.92
C ALA A 28 -27.30 2.60 -42.80
N GLY A 29 -27.93 1.44 -42.51
CA GLY A 29 -27.86 0.22 -43.30
C GLY A 29 -26.76 -0.76 -42.88
N HIS A 30 -26.01 -0.47 -41.82
CA HIS A 30 -24.88 -1.29 -41.39
C HIS A 30 -25.28 -2.47 -40.49
N SER A 31 -24.59 -3.60 -40.63
CA SER A 31 -24.68 -4.70 -39.65
C SER A 31 -23.88 -4.36 -38.38
N VAL A 32 -24.54 -4.39 -37.23
CA VAL A 32 -23.98 -3.91 -35.95
C VAL A 32 -24.02 -5.00 -34.88
N GLY A 33 -22.89 -5.22 -34.23
CA GLY A 33 -22.79 -5.96 -32.98
C GLY A 33 -22.55 -5.03 -31.79
N VAL A 34 -23.15 -5.31 -30.63
CA VAL A 34 -22.86 -4.62 -29.37
C VAL A 34 -22.35 -5.61 -28.33
N LEU A 35 -21.09 -5.47 -27.93
CA LEU A 35 -20.49 -6.24 -26.87
C LEU A 35 -20.46 -5.43 -25.57
N ASP A 36 -21.21 -5.88 -24.58
CA ASP A 36 -21.24 -5.31 -23.23
C ASP A 36 -20.22 -6.02 -22.33
N ILE A 37 -19.10 -5.35 -22.05
CA ILE A 37 -18.06 -5.84 -21.16
C ILE A 37 -18.12 -5.19 -19.77
N ASP A 38 -19.15 -4.41 -19.44
CA ASP A 38 -19.39 -3.95 -18.07
C ASP A 38 -19.98 -5.11 -17.24
N LEU A 39 -19.09 -6.05 -16.87
CA LEU A 39 -19.45 -7.26 -16.14
C LEU A 39 -20.14 -6.98 -14.79
N THR A 40 -19.97 -5.79 -14.22
CA THR A 40 -20.49 -5.46 -12.88
C THR A 40 -21.86 -4.80 -12.91
N GLY A 41 -22.24 -4.17 -14.02
CA GLY A 41 -23.54 -3.53 -14.20
C GLY A 41 -24.04 -3.65 -15.64
N PRO A 42 -24.22 -4.87 -16.18
CA PRO A 42 -24.62 -5.06 -17.56
C PRO A 42 -25.99 -4.44 -17.80
N SER A 43 -26.07 -3.42 -18.66
CA SER A 43 -27.28 -2.63 -18.88
C SER A 43 -27.84 -2.72 -20.30
N ILE A 44 -27.01 -3.12 -21.26
CA ILE A 44 -27.37 -3.17 -22.69
C ILE A 44 -28.57 -4.10 -22.96
N PRO A 45 -28.70 -5.31 -22.37
CA PRO A 45 -29.87 -6.17 -22.59
C PRO A 45 -31.20 -5.50 -22.26
N ARG A 46 -31.24 -4.68 -21.20
CA ARG A 46 -32.41 -3.90 -20.79
C ARG A 46 -32.66 -2.75 -21.75
N LEU A 47 -31.61 -2.03 -22.16
CA LEU A 47 -31.71 -0.91 -23.10
C LEU A 47 -32.27 -1.33 -24.47
N PHE A 48 -32.00 -2.57 -24.91
CA PHE A 48 -32.59 -3.13 -26.12
C PHE A 48 -33.93 -3.86 -25.90
N GLY A 49 -34.41 -3.98 -24.66
CA GLY A 49 -35.66 -4.69 -24.34
C GLY A 49 -35.61 -6.20 -24.58
N ILE A 50 -34.41 -6.80 -24.53
CA ILE A 50 -34.15 -8.23 -24.77
C ILE A 50 -33.55 -8.96 -23.55
N GLU A 51 -33.57 -8.34 -22.39
CA GLU A 51 -33.16 -8.84 -21.07
C GLU A 51 -33.75 -10.19 -20.62
N SER A 52 -34.79 -10.71 -21.28
CA SER A 52 -35.32 -12.07 -21.05
C SER A 52 -34.69 -13.15 -21.95
N ALA A 53 -33.91 -12.75 -22.96
CA ALA A 53 -33.23 -13.67 -23.85
C ALA A 53 -32.10 -14.42 -23.13
N LYS A 54 -31.71 -15.56 -23.69
CA LYS A 54 -30.58 -16.37 -23.22
C LYS A 54 -29.60 -16.59 -24.36
N VAL A 55 -28.32 -16.68 -24.05
CA VAL A 55 -27.27 -16.99 -25.03
C VAL A 55 -27.46 -18.41 -25.57
N THR A 56 -27.39 -18.56 -26.88
CA THR A 56 -27.35 -19.88 -27.53
C THR A 56 -25.90 -20.33 -27.70
N GLN A 57 -25.60 -21.55 -27.25
CA GLN A 57 -24.27 -22.16 -27.43
C GLN A 57 -24.27 -23.03 -28.69
N ALA A 58 -23.25 -22.86 -29.54
CA ALA A 58 -22.98 -23.62 -30.75
C ALA A 58 -21.60 -24.30 -30.68
N PRO A 59 -21.30 -25.30 -31.54
CA PRO A 59 -20.03 -26.05 -31.49
C PRO A 59 -18.76 -25.20 -31.62
N GLY A 60 -18.86 -23.97 -32.11
CA GLY A 60 -17.75 -23.02 -32.25
C GLY A 60 -17.73 -21.87 -31.25
N GLY A 61 -18.69 -21.77 -30.33
CA GLY A 61 -18.80 -20.63 -29.42
C GLY A 61 -20.23 -20.23 -29.08
N TRP A 62 -20.42 -18.98 -28.67
CA TRP A 62 -21.70 -18.38 -28.36
C TRP A 62 -22.24 -17.57 -29.54
N ILE A 63 -23.53 -17.75 -29.85
CA ILE A 63 -24.22 -16.93 -30.85
C ILE A 63 -24.71 -15.64 -30.15
N PRO A 64 -24.41 -14.43 -30.67
CA PRO A 64 -24.92 -13.19 -30.11
C PRO A 64 -26.45 -13.14 -30.22
N VAL A 65 -27.10 -12.50 -29.24
CA VAL A 65 -28.57 -12.42 -29.19
C VAL A 65 -29.05 -11.37 -30.21
N PRO A 66 -29.94 -11.71 -31.15
CA PRO A 66 -30.46 -10.74 -32.11
C PRO A 66 -31.37 -9.74 -31.41
N VAL A 67 -31.16 -8.45 -31.69
CA VAL A 67 -32.10 -7.36 -31.34
C VAL A 67 -33.14 -7.23 -32.47
N HIS A 68 -32.69 -7.20 -33.71
CA HIS A 68 -33.52 -7.32 -34.91
C HIS A 68 -32.69 -7.75 -36.12
N ASP A 69 -33.35 -8.37 -37.10
CA ASP A 69 -32.73 -8.73 -38.38
C ASP A 69 -32.58 -7.51 -39.30
N ALA A 70 -31.79 -7.67 -40.37
CA ALA A 70 -31.68 -6.66 -41.42
C ALA A 70 -33.01 -6.54 -42.18
N ASN A 71 -33.38 -5.31 -42.54
CA ASN A 71 -34.49 -5.01 -43.44
C ASN A 71 -33.96 -4.19 -44.63
N PRO A 72 -33.48 -4.86 -45.70
CA PRO A 72 -32.92 -4.20 -46.87
C PRO A 72 -33.93 -3.28 -47.57
N ALA A 73 -35.23 -3.60 -47.55
CA ALA A 73 -36.27 -2.77 -48.17
C ALA A 73 -36.43 -1.41 -47.49
N ALA A 74 -36.12 -1.33 -46.19
CA ALA A 74 -36.15 -0.08 -45.40
C ALA A 74 -34.76 0.55 -45.25
N GLY A 75 -33.70 -0.05 -45.82
CA GLY A 75 -32.31 0.38 -45.64
C GLY A 75 -31.79 0.20 -44.22
N ILE A 76 -32.32 -0.77 -43.46
CA ILE A 76 -31.94 -1.02 -42.06
C ILE A 76 -31.05 -2.27 -41.98
N GLY A 77 -29.88 -2.16 -41.34
CA GLY A 77 -28.98 -3.29 -41.12
C GLY A 77 -29.38 -4.17 -39.93
N SER A 78 -28.70 -5.30 -39.73
CA SER A 78 -28.95 -6.18 -38.58
C SER A 78 -28.34 -5.63 -37.29
N LEU A 79 -28.93 -5.95 -36.14
CA LEU A 79 -28.39 -5.56 -34.83
C LEU A 79 -28.42 -6.75 -33.87
N SER A 80 -27.28 -7.07 -33.27
CA SER A 80 -27.14 -8.15 -32.28
C SER A 80 -26.32 -7.70 -31.06
N CYS A 81 -26.48 -8.39 -29.93
CA CYS A 81 -25.84 -8.03 -28.67
C CYS A 81 -25.30 -9.27 -27.92
N MET A 82 -24.18 -9.10 -27.24
CA MET A 82 -23.66 -10.05 -26.24
C MET A 82 -23.35 -9.31 -24.95
N SER A 83 -23.79 -9.86 -23.82
CA SER A 83 -23.61 -9.27 -22.48
C SER A 83 -23.56 -10.38 -21.44
N LEU A 84 -22.85 -10.13 -20.33
CA LEU A 84 -22.92 -11.01 -19.16
C LEU A 84 -24.34 -11.12 -18.60
N GLY A 85 -25.20 -10.11 -18.81
CA GLY A 85 -26.59 -10.13 -18.36
C GLY A 85 -27.40 -11.33 -18.85
N PHE A 86 -27.07 -11.91 -20.01
CA PHE A 86 -27.72 -13.11 -20.53
C PHE A 86 -27.24 -14.43 -19.89
N LEU A 87 -26.11 -14.39 -19.17
CA LEU A 87 -25.47 -15.54 -18.53
C LEU A 87 -25.75 -15.61 -17.02
N LEU A 88 -26.34 -14.57 -16.44
CA LEU A 88 -26.74 -14.56 -15.03
C LEU A 88 -27.94 -15.48 -14.80
N ARG A 89 -28.03 -16.07 -13.61
CA ARG A 89 -29.17 -16.95 -13.24
C ARG A 89 -30.41 -16.10 -13.01
N GLU A 90 -30.26 -15.04 -12.23
CA GLU A 90 -31.31 -14.07 -11.94
C GLU A 90 -30.84 -12.64 -12.25
N ARG A 91 -31.79 -11.77 -12.60
CA ARG A 91 -31.51 -10.40 -13.03
C ARG A 91 -30.86 -9.52 -11.96
N GLY A 92 -31.09 -9.83 -10.69
CA GLY A 92 -30.55 -9.10 -9.54
C GLY A 92 -29.21 -9.65 -9.04
N ASP A 93 -28.65 -10.70 -9.67
CA ASP A 93 -27.44 -11.35 -9.19
C ASP A 93 -26.22 -10.42 -9.32
N ALA A 94 -25.60 -10.12 -8.18
CA ALA A 94 -24.37 -9.36 -8.16
C ALA A 94 -23.18 -10.19 -8.69
N VAL A 95 -22.42 -9.62 -9.61
CA VAL A 95 -21.23 -10.26 -10.19
C VAL A 95 -20.00 -10.02 -9.29
N VAL A 96 -19.85 -10.85 -8.26
CA VAL A 96 -18.74 -10.75 -7.30
C VAL A 96 -17.55 -11.64 -7.72
N TRP A 97 -16.86 -11.26 -8.79
CA TRP A 97 -15.74 -12.04 -9.36
C TRP A 97 -14.38 -11.36 -9.13
N ARG A 98 -13.33 -12.15 -8.86
CA ARG A 98 -11.94 -11.66 -8.74
C ARG A 98 -11.32 -11.38 -10.13
N GLY A 99 -10.35 -10.48 -10.19
CA GLY A 99 -9.69 -10.00 -11.44
C GLY A 99 -9.34 -11.08 -12.47
N PRO A 100 -8.70 -12.21 -12.11
CA PRO A 100 -8.38 -13.26 -13.08
C PRO A 100 -9.61 -13.88 -13.78
N LYS A 101 -10.73 -14.04 -13.06
CA LYS A 101 -11.97 -14.58 -13.63
C LYS A 101 -12.62 -13.57 -14.58
N LYS A 102 -12.58 -12.28 -14.24
CA LYS A 102 -13.06 -11.21 -15.11
C LYS A 102 -12.22 -11.09 -16.38
N THR A 103 -10.89 -11.15 -16.24
CA THR A 103 -9.93 -11.18 -17.36
C THR A 103 -10.21 -12.36 -18.30
N ALA A 104 -10.44 -13.55 -17.74
CA ALA A 104 -10.81 -14.74 -18.54
C ALA A 104 -12.14 -14.55 -19.28
N MET A 105 -13.15 -13.95 -18.63
CA MET A 105 -14.44 -13.67 -19.26
C MET A 105 -14.33 -12.65 -20.40
N VAL A 106 -13.57 -11.57 -20.24
CA VAL A 106 -13.33 -10.59 -21.31
C VAL A 106 -12.65 -11.25 -22.52
N ARG A 107 -11.65 -12.12 -22.29
CA ARG A 107 -11.03 -12.90 -23.37
C ARG A 107 -12.05 -13.79 -24.06
N GLN A 108 -12.87 -14.50 -23.28
CA GLN A 108 -13.90 -15.39 -23.79
C GLN A 108 -14.93 -14.64 -24.65
N PHE A 109 -15.37 -13.45 -24.25
CA PHE A 109 -16.28 -12.64 -25.06
C PHE A 109 -15.69 -12.18 -26.39
N LEU A 110 -14.37 -11.97 -26.45
CA LEU A 110 -13.69 -11.57 -27.67
C LEU A 110 -13.33 -12.76 -28.58
N SER A 111 -13.07 -13.94 -28.02
CA SER A 111 -12.63 -15.12 -28.77
C SER A 111 -13.75 -16.10 -29.12
N ASP A 112 -14.73 -16.27 -28.23
CA ASP A 112 -15.69 -17.37 -28.31
C ASP A 112 -17.08 -16.88 -28.74
N VAL A 113 -17.27 -15.60 -29.05
CA VAL A 113 -18.54 -15.08 -29.60
C VAL A 113 -18.48 -15.06 -31.12
N LEU A 114 -19.43 -15.78 -31.74
CA LEU A 114 -19.55 -15.94 -33.18
C LEU A 114 -20.33 -14.77 -33.79
N TRP A 115 -19.69 -13.60 -33.89
CA TRP A 115 -20.32 -12.37 -34.42
C TRP A 115 -20.73 -12.45 -35.90
N GLY A 116 -20.09 -13.32 -36.69
CA GLY A 116 -20.24 -13.31 -38.14
C GLY A 116 -19.58 -12.07 -38.78
N GLU A 117 -19.96 -11.76 -40.02
CA GLU A 117 -19.51 -10.56 -40.73
C GLU A 117 -20.34 -9.35 -40.27
N VAL A 118 -19.78 -8.55 -39.36
CA VAL A 118 -20.39 -7.30 -38.87
C VAL A 118 -19.58 -6.08 -39.33
N ASP A 119 -20.27 -5.08 -39.89
CA ASP A 119 -19.65 -3.83 -40.33
C ASP A 119 -19.07 -3.07 -39.13
N TYR A 120 -19.82 -3.03 -38.01
CA TYR A 120 -19.43 -2.37 -36.77
C TYR A 120 -19.63 -3.25 -35.55
N LEU A 121 -18.61 -3.36 -34.71
CA LEU A 121 -18.70 -3.95 -33.37
C LEU A 121 -18.47 -2.84 -32.34
N LEU A 122 -19.53 -2.43 -31.66
CA LEU A 122 -19.46 -1.46 -30.56
C LEU A 122 -19.16 -2.20 -29.25
N ILE A 123 -18.15 -1.77 -28.52
CA ILE A 123 -17.76 -2.37 -27.24
C ILE A 123 -18.08 -1.38 -26.12
N ASP A 124 -19.11 -1.68 -25.33
CA ASP A 124 -19.49 -0.92 -24.14
C ASP A 124 -18.57 -1.33 -22.99
N THR A 125 -17.75 -0.38 -22.54
CA THR A 125 -16.72 -0.66 -21.52
C THR A 125 -17.18 -0.28 -20.12
N PRO A 126 -16.63 -0.87 -19.04
CA PRO A 126 -16.94 -0.42 -17.68
C PRO A 126 -16.51 1.05 -17.46
N PRO A 127 -16.80 1.69 -16.33
CA PRO A 127 -16.22 3.00 -16.02
C PRO A 127 -14.76 2.90 -15.54
N GLY A 128 -13.95 3.90 -15.90
CA GLY A 128 -12.59 4.08 -15.39
C GLY A 128 -11.54 3.14 -16.01
N THR A 129 -10.34 3.12 -15.45
CA THR A 129 -9.20 2.35 -15.97
C THR A 129 -9.06 1.00 -15.23
N SER A 130 -10.11 0.20 -15.19
CA SER A 130 -10.16 -1.06 -14.42
C SER A 130 -9.41 -2.22 -15.11
N ASP A 131 -9.24 -3.35 -14.42
CA ASP A 131 -8.59 -4.56 -14.97
C ASP A 131 -9.28 -5.05 -16.25
N GLU A 132 -10.60 -4.91 -16.34
CA GLU A 132 -11.40 -5.25 -17.52
C GLU A 132 -11.00 -4.41 -18.75
N HIS A 133 -10.74 -3.10 -18.56
CA HIS A 133 -10.27 -2.20 -19.62
C HIS A 133 -8.88 -2.54 -20.11
N ILE A 134 -7.96 -2.78 -19.18
CA ILE A 134 -6.58 -3.16 -19.52
C ILE A 134 -6.59 -4.52 -20.23
N SER A 135 -7.35 -5.49 -19.71
CA SER A 135 -7.52 -6.80 -20.34
C SER A 135 -8.11 -6.70 -21.74
N LEU A 136 -9.15 -5.88 -21.95
CA LEU A 136 -9.72 -5.63 -23.27
C LEU A 136 -8.67 -5.04 -24.21
N ALA A 137 -7.99 -3.97 -23.79
CA ALA A 137 -6.96 -3.30 -24.58
C ALA A 137 -5.82 -4.25 -24.96
N GLU A 138 -5.27 -5.00 -24.00
CA GLU A 138 -4.23 -6.00 -24.25
C GLU A 138 -4.68 -7.12 -25.18
N THR A 139 -5.91 -7.62 -25.02
CA THR A 139 -6.43 -8.72 -25.84
C THR A 139 -6.66 -8.26 -27.27
N LEU A 140 -7.24 -7.07 -27.46
CA LEU A 140 -7.41 -6.48 -28.79
C LEU A 140 -6.07 -6.17 -29.46
N LEU A 141 -5.08 -5.64 -28.72
CA LEU A 141 -3.74 -5.38 -29.25
C LEU A 141 -3.01 -6.66 -29.67
N LYS A 142 -3.27 -7.79 -29.01
CA LYS A 142 -2.66 -9.09 -29.33
C LYS A 142 -3.36 -9.82 -30.48
N ASN A 143 -4.69 -9.74 -30.54
CA ASN A 143 -5.50 -10.65 -31.36
C ASN A 143 -6.24 -9.97 -32.53
N ALA A 144 -6.44 -8.65 -32.50
CA ALA A 144 -7.10 -7.96 -33.60
C ALA A 144 -6.13 -7.77 -34.78
N LEU A 145 -6.63 -7.93 -36.00
CA LEU A 145 -5.83 -7.65 -37.19
C LEU A 145 -5.51 -6.15 -37.27
N PRO A 146 -4.35 -5.77 -37.86
CA PRO A 146 -4.03 -4.38 -38.13
C PRO A 146 -5.20 -3.67 -38.85
N GLY A 147 -5.65 -2.54 -38.31
CA GLY A 147 -6.77 -1.77 -38.87
C GLY A 147 -8.17 -2.18 -38.39
N GLN A 148 -8.38 -3.34 -37.75
CA GLN A 148 -9.71 -3.74 -37.25
C GLN A 148 -10.20 -2.86 -36.08
N VAL A 149 -9.28 -2.32 -35.28
CA VAL A 149 -9.60 -1.42 -34.16
C VAL A 149 -9.68 0.02 -34.66
N ALA A 150 -10.88 0.42 -35.06
CA ALA A 150 -11.20 1.71 -35.66
C ALA A 150 -10.91 2.90 -34.71
N GLY A 151 -11.29 2.80 -33.44
CA GLY A 151 -11.00 3.82 -32.44
C GLY A 151 -11.93 3.77 -31.23
N ALA A 152 -11.99 4.88 -30.49
CA ALA A 152 -12.82 5.05 -29.32
C ALA A 152 -13.65 6.35 -29.37
N VAL A 153 -14.92 6.25 -28.99
CA VAL A 153 -15.80 7.38 -28.66
C VAL A 153 -15.80 7.53 -27.15
N VAL A 154 -15.47 8.73 -26.66
CA VAL A 154 -15.33 8.99 -25.23
C VAL A 154 -16.53 9.80 -24.74
N VAL A 155 -17.21 9.32 -23.70
CA VAL A 155 -18.42 9.93 -23.16
C VAL A 155 -18.13 10.63 -21.83
N THR A 156 -18.58 11.88 -21.70
CA THR A 156 -18.55 12.65 -20.45
C THR A 156 -19.89 13.31 -20.21
N THR A 157 -20.10 13.85 -19.02
CA THR A 157 -21.11 14.89 -18.76
C THR A 157 -20.42 16.25 -18.53
N PRO A 158 -21.14 17.38 -18.56
CA PRO A 158 -20.55 18.72 -18.46
C PRO A 158 -19.84 19.02 -17.14
N GLN A 159 -20.17 18.33 -16.05
CA GLN A 159 -19.61 18.64 -14.74
C GLN A 159 -18.10 18.46 -14.72
N ALA A 160 -17.40 19.40 -14.08
CA ALA A 160 -15.95 19.35 -13.91
C ALA A 160 -15.44 18.05 -13.24
N VAL A 161 -16.26 17.38 -12.42
CA VAL A 161 -15.92 16.09 -11.81
C VAL A 161 -15.89 14.97 -12.84
N ALA A 162 -16.88 14.93 -13.75
CA ALA A 162 -16.94 13.92 -14.81
C ALA A 162 -15.81 14.14 -15.83
N THR A 163 -15.60 15.38 -16.27
CA THR A 163 -14.53 15.69 -17.21
C THR A 163 -13.15 15.42 -16.59
N ALA A 164 -12.92 15.70 -15.30
CA ALA A 164 -11.64 15.37 -14.64
C ALA A 164 -11.35 13.85 -14.57
N ASP A 165 -12.37 13.00 -14.49
CA ASP A 165 -12.22 11.55 -14.57
C ASP A 165 -12.03 11.09 -16.03
N VAL A 166 -12.76 11.67 -16.98
CA VAL A 166 -12.63 11.37 -18.41
C VAL A 166 -11.30 11.85 -19.01
N LYS A 167 -10.67 12.91 -18.49
CA LYS A 167 -9.30 13.31 -18.85
C LYS A 167 -8.29 12.19 -18.62
N LYS A 168 -8.51 11.33 -17.62
CA LYS A 168 -7.65 10.17 -17.36
C LYS A 168 -7.86 9.07 -18.39
N GLU A 169 -9.09 8.91 -18.84
CA GLU A 169 -9.46 7.99 -19.91
C GLU A 169 -8.82 8.39 -21.24
N LEU A 170 -8.86 9.68 -21.59
CA LEU A 170 -8.17 10.20 -22.77
C LEU A 170 -6.65 9.93 -22.70
N ASN A 171 -6.04 10.17 -21.53
CA ASN A 171 -4.63 9.83 -21.32
C ASN A 171 -4.36 8.31 -21.42
N PHE A 172 -5.28 7.47 -20.96
CA PHE A 172 -5.18 6.01 -21.10
C PHE A 172 -5.20 5.60 -22.58
N CYS A 173 -6.09 6.18 -23.38
CA CYS A 173 -6.12 5.97 -24.84
C CYS A 173 -4.78 6.35 -25.48
N THR A 174 -4.22 7.52 -25.14
CA THR A 174 -2.90 7.94 -25.63
C THR A 174 -1.79 6.96 -25.26
N LYS A 175 -1.76 6.50 -24.00
CA LYS A 175 -0.73 5.55 -23.52
C LYS A 175 -0.85 4.15 -24.13
N THR A 176 -2.06 3.74 -24.49
CA THR A 176 -2.33 2.40 -25.04
C THR A 176 -2.38 2.37 -26.57
N GLY A 177 -2.14 3.52 -27.23
CA GLY A 177 -2.20 3.64 -28.68
C GLY A 177 -3.62 3.51 -29.25
N ILE A 178 -4.65 3.70 -28.43
CA ILE A 178 -6.04 3.69 -28.88
C ILE A 178 -6.36 5.07 -29.46
N ASN A 179 -6.71 5.10 -30.76
CA ASN A 179 -7.15 6.31 -31.41
C ASN A 179 -8.50 6.79 -30.84
N VAL A 180 -8.60 8.07 -30.49
CA VAL A 180 -9.86 8.68 -30.03
C VAL A 180 -10.52 9.38 -31.21
N ILE A 181 -11.70 8.89 -31.61
CA ILE A 181 -12.48 9.46 -32.72
C ILE A 181 -13.10 10.79 -32.29
N GLY A 182 -13.56 10.87 -31.05
CA GLY A 182 -14.02 12.12 -30.46
C GLY A 182 -14.76 11.96 -29.14
N VAL A 183 -15.16 13.10 -28.59
CA VAL A 183 -15.83 13.23 -27.28
C VAL A 183 -17.30 13.59 -27.47
N VAL A 184 -18.18 12.89 -26.76
CA VAL A 184 -19.61 13.21 -26.63
C VAL A 184 -19.87 13.74 -25.22
N GLU A 185 -20.43 14.94 -25.11
CA GLU A 185 -20.92 15.51 -23.85
C GLU A 185 -22.40 15.14 -23.67
N ASN A 186 -22.66 14.08 -22.91
CA ASN A 186 -24.00 13.62 -22.57
C ASN A 186 -24.60 14.38 -21.38
N MET A 187 -25.92 14.36 -21.25
CA MET A 187 -26.65 15.07 -20.18
C MET A 187 -26.37 16.58 -20.13
N SER A 188 -26.12 17.19 -21.29
CA SER A 188 -25.77 18.63 -21.43
C SER A 188 -26.94 19.61 -21.22
N GLY A 189 -28.14 19.08 -20.96
CA GLY A 189 -29.36 19.83 -20.65
C GLY A 189 -30.53 18.87 -20.42
N PHE A 190 -31.68 19.39 -20.01
CA PHE A 190 -32.94 18.65 -19.88
C PHE A 190 -33.97 19.30 -20.78
N VAL A 191 -34.51 18.53 -21.73
CA VAL A 191 -35.60 18.99 -22.61
C VAL A 191 -36.91 18.80 -21.86
N CYS A 192 -37.57 19.90 -21.50
CA CYS A 192 -38.84 19.83 -20.79
C CYS A 192 -39.92 19.20 -21.68
N PRO A 193 -40.57 18.10 -21.25
CA PRO A 193 -41.61 17.43 -22.04
C PRO A 193 -42.95 18.17 -22.04
N ASN A 194 -43.01 19.41 -21.51
CA ASN A 194 -44.23 20.22 -21.51
C ASN A 194 -44.06 21.53 -22.29
N CYS A 195 -42.96 22.26 -22.04
CA CYS A 195 -42.70 23.55 -22.68
C CYS A 195 -41.54 23.53 -23.68
N SER A 196 -40.89 22.39 -23.92
CA SER A 196 -39.86 22.22 -24.95
C SER A 196 -38.57 23.03 -24.76
N GLU A 197 -38.46 23.77 -23.65
CA GLU A 197 -37.26 24.50 -23.26
C GLU A 197 -36.18 23.53 -22.77
N CYS A 198 -34.94 23.72 -23.24
CA CYS A 198 -33.80 22.95 -22.77
C CYS A 198 -33.06 23.73 -21.67
N THR A 199 -33.18 23.28 -20.43
CA THR A 199 -32.50 23.90 -19.29
C THR A 199 -31.26 23.11 -18.91
N ASN A 200 -30.14 23.79 -18.67
CA ASN A 200 -28.93 23.15 -18.19
C ASN A 200 -29.12 22.68 -16.74
N VAL A 201 -29.25 21.37 -16.53
CA VAL A 201 -29.44 20.79 -15.18
C VAL A 201 -28.18 20.90 -14.33
N PHE A 202 -27.00 20.84 -14.97
CA PHE A 202 -25.72 20.89 -14.28
C PHE A 202 -24.87 22.10 -14.70
N SER A 203 -24.41 22.08 -15.95
CA SER A 203 -23.59 23.09 -16.64
C SER A 203 -23.55 22.71 -18.13
N ALA A 204 -22.88 23.46 -19.00
CA ALA A 204 -22.66 23.09 -20.40
C ALA A 204 -21.22 23.39 -20.85
N GLY A 205 -20.72 22.68 -21.86
CA GLY A 205 -19.44 22.96 -22.52
C GLY A 205 -18.18 22.41 -21.82
N GLY A 206 -18.31 21.70 -20.71
CA GLY A 206 -17.16 21.11 -20.01
C GLY A 206 -16.46 20.02 -20.82
N GLY A 207 -17.24 19.20 -21.54
CA GLY A 207 -16.72 18.16 -22.44
C GLY A 207 -16.08 18.73 -23.71
N GLU A 208 -16.62 19.83 -24.23
CA GLU A 208 -16.07 20.52 -25.41
C GLU A 208 -14.71 21.14 -25.08
N VAL A 209 -14.62 21.88 -23.97
CA VAL A 209 -13.34 22.45 -23.48
C VAL A 209 -12.31 21.34 -23.25
N MET A 210 -12.71 20.22 -22.63
CA MET A 210 -11.82 19.07 -22.45
C MET A 210 -11.34 18.47 -23.78
N ALA A 211 -12.22 18.38 -24.79
CA ALA A 211 -11.86 17.86 -26.10
C ALA A 211 -10.81 18.76 -26.78
N GLN A 212 -11.01 20.08 -26.73
CA GLN A 212 -10.07 21.08 -27.25
C GLN A 212 -8.71 21.00 -26.55
N GLU A 213 -8.68 20.89 -25.22
CA GLU A 213 -7.44 20.76 -24.44
C GLU A 213 -6.60 19.53 -24.85
N PHE A 214 -7.25 18.43 -25.22
CA PHE A 214 -6.58 17.18 -25.61
C PHE A 214 -6.33 17.08 -27.13
N GLY A 215 -6.72 18.10 -27.91
CA GLY A 215 -6.62 18.08 -29.36
C GLY A 215 -7.47 16.98 -30.01
N VAL A 216 -8.58 16.57 -29.37
CA VAL A 216 -9.50 15.56 -29.90
C VAL A 216 -10.79 16.21 -30.38
N ARG A 217 -11.43 15.60 -31.38
CA ARG A 217 -12.68 16.12 -31.96
C ARG A 217 -13.80 16.11 -30.93
N PHE A 218 -14.55 17.21 -30.83
CA PHE A 218 -15.82 17.24 -30.13
C PHE A 218 -16.93 16.81 -31.09
N LEU A 219 -17.68 15.75 -30.75
CA LEU A 219 -18.69 15.16 -31.64
C LEU A 219 -20.06 15.83 -31.46
N ALA A 220 -20.55 15.92 -30.22
CA ALA A 220 -21.84 16.54 -29.92
C ALA A 220 -22.06 16.76 -28.42
N SER A 221 -22.96 17.70 -28.12
CA SER A 221 -23.69 17.79 -26.86
C SER A 221 -25.05 17.09 -26.99
N VAL A 222 -25.29 16.10 -26.14
CA VAL A 222 -26.53 15.29 -26.11
C VAL A 222 -27.31 15.65 -24.84
N PRO A 223 -28.56 16.16 -24.94
CA PRO A 223 -29.38 16.46 -23.77
C PRO A 223 -30.06 15.19 -23.21
N ILE A 224 -30.58 15.29 -22.00
CA ILE A 224 -31.48 14.30 -21.40
C ILE A 224 -32.83 14.36 -22.14
N ASP A 225 -33.19 13.24 -22.79
CA ASP A 225 -34.48 13.04 -23.43
C ASP A 225 -35.30 11.99 -22.66
N PRO A 226 -36.33 12.40 -21.89
CA PRO A 226 -37.24 11.49 -21.20
C PRO A 226 -37.98 10.53 -22.15
N GLN A 227 -38.22 10.93 -23.40
CA GLN A 227 -38.93 10.09 -24.37
C GLN A 227 -38.07 8.90 -24.82
N PHE A 228 -36.75 9.04 -24.84
CA PHE A 228 -35.85 7.89 -25.08
C PHE A 228 -35.97 6.87 -23.94
N VAL A 229 -36.00 7.33 -22.69
CA VAL A 229 -36.18 6.45 -21.52
C VAL A 229 -37.53 5.73 -21.59
N MET A 230 -38.60 6.45 -21.94
CA MET A 230 -39.92 5.86 -22.12
C MET A 230 -39.95 4.81 -23.24
N LEU A 231 -39.29 5.06 -24.38
CA LEU A 231 -39.16 4.10 -25.46
C LEU A 231 -38.48 2.81 -24.99
N VAL A 232 -37.38 2.92 -24.25
CA VAL A 232 -36.63 1.76 -23.75
C VAL A 232 -37.43 0.98 -22.71
N GLU A 233 -38.02 1.65 -21.73
CA GLU A 233 -38.72 0.99 -20.62
C GLU A 233 -40.09 0.43 -21.01
N THR A 234 -40.81 1.09 -21.93
CA THR A 234 -42.19 0.70 -22.29
C THR A 234 -42.33 0.14 -23.70
N GLY A 235 -41.35 0.36 -24.58
CA GLY A 235 -41.42 -0.01 -25.99
C GLY A 235 -42.41 0.83 -26.81
N ARG A 236 -42.91 1.96 -26.30
CA ARG A 236 -43.80 2.87 -27.05
C ARG A 236 -43.01 3.84 -27.93
N LYS A 237 -43.64 4.36 -28.98
CA LYS A 237 -43.04 5.41 -29.81
C LYS A 237 -42.90 6.71 -29.00
N PRO A 238 -41.73 7.37 -29.03
CA PRO A 238 -41.55 8.73 -28.50
C PRO A 238 -42.57 9.73 -29.09
N VAL A 239 -43.15 10.57 -28.23
CA VAL A 239 -44.01 11.70 -28.65
C VAL A 239 -43.47 12.98 -28.04
N ASN A 240 -43.05 13.93 -28.89
CA ASN A 240 -42.50 15.22 -28.45
C ASN A 240 -43.55 16.33 -28.58
N PRO A 241 -43.74 17.19 -27.56
CA PRO A 241 -44.66 18.33 -27.64
C PRO A 241 -44.33 19.28 -28.79
N MET A 242 -45.34 19.99 -29.30
CA MET A 242 -45.12 21.07 -30.26
C MET A 242 -44.13 22.12 -29.72
N GLY A 243 -43.19 22.54 -30.57
CA GLY A 243 -42.13 23.49 -30.22
C GLY A 243 -40.87 22.88 -29.63
N THR A 244 -40.75 21.54 -29.55
CA THR A 244 -39.53 20.85 -29.08
C THR A 244 -38.34 21.23 -29.95
N LYS A 245 -37.41 22.04 -29.43
CA LYS A 245 -36.18 22.42 -30.12
C LYS A 245 -34.96 21.76 -29.51
N VAL A 246 -34.26 20.94 -30.29
CA VAL A 246 -32.98 20.35 -29.90
C VAL A 246 -31.91 20.81 -30.89
N ASN A 247 -30.83 21.43 -30.39
CA ASN A 247 -29.74 22.01 -31.19
C ASN A 247 -30.23 22.90 -32.36
N GLY A 248 -31.28 23.70 -32.11
CA GLY A 248 -31.84 24.65 -33.09
C GLY A 248 -32.82 24.06 -34.13
N LYS A 249 -33.08 22.76 -34.13
CA LYS A 249 -34.09 22.11 -35.01
C LYS A 249 -35.41 21.89 -34.27
N ASP A 250 -36.53 22.26 -34.90
CA ASP A 250 -37.89 22.00 -34.39
C ASP A 250 -38.30 20.55 -34.70
N LEU A 251 -38.62 19.79 -33.65
CA LEU A 251 -38.92 18.36 -33.66
C LEU A 251 -40.30 18.06 -33.07
N GLY A 252 -41.10 19.09 -32.76
CA GLY A 252 -42.44 18.92 -32.23
C GLY A 252 -43.38 18.30 -33.27
N ARG A 253 -44.18 17.31 -32.85
CA ARG A 253 -45.28 16.76 -33.67
C ARG A 253 -46.61 16.96 -32.96
N SER A 254 -47.65 17.26 -33.72
CA SER A 254 -49.03 17.31 -33.23
C SER A 254 -49.64 15.92 -33.32
N GLU A 255 -49.88 15.26 -32.18
CA GLU A 255 -50.88 14.19 -32.11
C GLU A 255 -51.80 14.39 -30.89
N ASN A 256 -53.10 14.34 -31.17
CA ASN A 256 -54.17 14.25 -30.19
C ASN A 256 -54.22 12.80 -29.67
N GLY A 257 -53.86 12.53 -28.42
CA GLY A 257 -53.94 11.16 -27.90
C GLY A 257 -53.73 11.04 -26.40
N ASN A 258 -54.81 11.20 -25.63
CA ASN A 258 -54.93 10.87 -24.21
C ASN A 258 -54.95 9.34 -23.97
N ASP A 259 -54.02 8.56 -24.52
CA ASP A 259 -54.01 7.10 -24.31
C ASP A 259 -53.00 6.68 -23.24
N THR A 260 -53.49 6.59 -22.00
CA THR A 260 -52.75 6.16 -20.81
C THR A 260 -52.60 4.64 -20.69
N SER A 261 -52.94 3.84 -21.72
CA SER A 261 -52.87 2.37 -21.65
C SER A 261 -51.43 1.82 -21.78
N TYR A 262 -50.94 1.07 -20.77
CA TYR A 262 -49.59 0.46 -20.69
C TYR A 262 -49.32 -0.67 -21.71
N VAL A 263 -49.79 -0.55 -22.94
CA VAL A 263 -49.65 -1.60 -23.97
C VAL A 263 -48.41 -1.30 -24.84
N LYS A 264 -47.56 -2.31 -25.03
CA LYS A 264 -46.37 -2.24 -25.88
C LYS A 264 -46.79 -2.17 -27.35
N GLU A 265 -46.41 -1.12 -28.06
CA GLU A 265 -46.72 -1.01 -29.50
C GLU A 265 -45.95 -2.06 -30.33
N PRO A 266 -46.51 -2.58 -31.43
CA PRO A 266 -45.79 -3.44 -32.37
C PRO A 266 -44.71 -2.66 -33.15
N GLY A 267 -43.73 -3.38 -33.70
CA GLY A 267 -42.63 -2.81 -34.52
C GLY A 267 -41.25 -2.86 -33.84
N MET A 268 -40.20 -2.71 -34.65
CA MET A 268 -38.81 -2.83 -34.19
C MET A 268 -38.41 -1.61 -33.33
N LEU A 269 -37.52 -1.81 -32.35
CA LEU A 269 -37.00 -0.72 -31.52
C LEU A 269 -36.38 0.40 -32.37
N VAL A 270 -35.64 0.02 -33.42
CA VAL A 270 -34.98 0.93 -34.36
C VAL A 270 -35.96 1.79 -35.17
N GLU A 271 -37.13 1.27 -35.51
CA GLU A 271 -38.17 2.01 -36.23
C GLU A 271 -38.83 3.04 -35.32
N LYS A 272 -39.06 2.67 -34.06
CA LYS A 272 -39.62 3.57 -33.04
C LYS A 272 -38.63 4.67 -32.67
N TYR A 273 -37.34 4.34 -32.59
CA TYR A 273 -36.24 5.28 -32.32
C TYR A 273 -36.20 6.47 -33.29
N LYS A 274 -36.66 6.31 -34.55
CA LYS A 274 -36.77 7.41 -35.52
C LYS A 274 -37.62 8.59 -35.03
N ASN A 275 -38.50 8.38 -34.05
CA ASN A 275 -39.36 9.43 -33.48
C ASN A 275 -38.74 10.10 -32.25
N CYS A 276 -37.60 9.60 -31.74
CA CYS A 276 -36.87 10.18 -30.62
C CYS A 276 -36.23 11.51 -31.05
N SER A 277 -36.27 12.51 -30.17
CA SER A 277 -35.67 13.82 -30.45
C SER A 277 -34.14 13.75 -30.62
N LEU A 278 -33.51 12.71 -30.06
CA LEU A 278 -32.08 12.45 -30.17
C LEU A 278 -31.67 11.77 -31.49
N CYS A 279 -32.59 11.19 -32.27
CA CYS A 279 -32.25 10.47 -33.49
C CYS A 279 -31.47 11.35 -34.51
N PRO A 280 -31.86 12.61 -34.78
CA PRO A 280 -31.08 13.49 -35.68
C PRO A 280 -29.70 13.88 -35.11
N VAL A 281 -29.56 13.94 -33.78
CA VAL A 281 -28.28 14.22 -33.12
C VAL A 281 -27.33 13.06 -33.34
N PHE A 282 -27.80 11.82 -33.13
CA PHE A 282 -27.03 10.61 -33.37
C PHE A 282 -26.75 10.37 -34.85
N GLU A 283 -27.64 10.77 -35.77
CA GLU A 283 -27.35 10.72 -37.20
C GLU A 283 -26.10 11.55 -37.55
N SER A 284 -25.93 12.72 -36.93
CA SER A 284 -24.74 13.55 -37.08
C SER A 284 -23.50 12.88 -36.48
N ILE A 285 -23.61 12.37 -35.25
CA ILE A 285 -22.50 11.66 -34.58
C ILE A 285 -22.07 10.44 -35.42
N THR A 286 -23.02 9.68 -35.94
CA THR A 286 -22.77 8.50 -36.77
C THR A 286 -22.04 8.85 -38.05
N LYS A 287 -22.45 9.91 -38.77
CA LYS A 287 -21.74 10.39 -39.96
C LYS A 287 -20.29 10.78 -39.65
N ASP A 288 -20.07 11.47 -38.54
CA ASP A 288 -18.73 11.88 -38.10
C ASP A 288 -17.85 10.71 -37.71
N VAL A 289 -18.42 9.71 -37.02
CA VAL A 289 -17.73 8.47 -36.67
C VAL A 289 -17.37 7.69 -37.93
N MET A 290 -18.31 7.50 -38.86
CA MET A 290 -18.06 6.79 -40.12
C MET A 290 -16.95 7.45 -40.93
N ALA A 291 -17.00 8.78 -41.11
CA ALA A 291 -15.97 9.52 -41.82
C ALA A 291 -14.58 9.37 -41.18
N ALA A 292 -14.50 9.39 -39.84
CA ALA A 292 -13.24 9.19 -39.13
C ALA A 292 -12.70 7.75 -39.28
N VAL A 293 -13.58 6.76 -39.35
CA VAL A 293 -13.20 5.35 -39.60
C VAL A 293 -12.68 5.16 -41.02
N GLU A 294 -13.35 5.73 -42.01
CA GLU A 294 -12.95 5.68 -43.42
C GLU A 294 -11.60 6.38 -43.66
N GLN A 295 -11.41 7.58 -43.10
CA GLN A 295 -10.14 8.32 -43.21
C GLN A 295 -8.96 7.49 -42.67
N ARG A 296 -9.15 6.81 -41.54
CA ARG A 296 -8.11 5.97 -40.94
C ARG A 296 -7.79 4.73 -41.77
N ALA A 297 -8.81 4.12 -42.39
CA ALA A 297 -8.61 3.01 -43.31
C ALA A 297 -7.74 3.43 -44.51
N ALA A 298 -7.85 4.68 -44.97
CA ALA A 298 -7.02 5.23 -46.04
C ALA A 298 -5.57 5.53 -45.60
N GLU A 299 -5.35 6.00 -44.36
CA GLU A 299 -4.01 6.33 -43.82
C GLU A 299 -3.17 5.09 -43.45
N GLY A 300 -3.82 3.95 -43.17
CA GLY A 300 -3.18 2.71 -42.71
C GLY A 300 -2.34 1.92 -43.73
N VAL A 301 -2.21 2.39 -44.97
CA VAL A 301 -1.48 1.70 -46.06
C VAL A 301 0.02 2.09 -46.12
N HIS A 302 0.50 3.03 -45.28
CA HIS A 302 1.81 3.69 -45.50
C HIS A 302 2.75 3.85 -44.28
N VAL A 303 2.85 2.88 -43.37
CA VAL A 303 3.94 2.91 -42.36
C VAL A 303 4.64 1.56 -42.27
N GLY A 304 5.75 1.45 -42.99
CA GLY A 304 6.79 0.43 -42.80
C GLY A 304 7.75 0.81 -41.67
N GLY A 305 8.36 -0.24 -41.11
CA GLY A 305 9.63 -0.29 -40.35
C GLY A 305 10.04 0.94 -39.55
N ASP A 306 9.85 0.88 -38.22
CA ASP A 306 10.87 1.22 -37.21
C ASP A 306 10.21 1.39 -35.83
N HIS A 307 10.11 0.30 -35.05
CA HIS A 307 10.01 0.35 -33.58
C HIS A 307 10.34 -1.01 -32.93
N PRO A 308 10.80 -1.02 -31.65
CA PRO A 308 11.66 -2.04 -31.05
C PRO A 308 10.89 -3.30 -30.60
N LEU A 309 10.37 -4.07 -31.56
CA LEU A 309 9.60 -5.30 -31.31
C LEU A 309 10.30 -6.59 -31.75
N ALA A 310 11.52 -6.51 -32.29
CA ALA A 310 12.26 -7.69 -32.75
C ALA A 310 12.90 -8.53 -31.61
N LEU A 311 13.16 -7.97 -30.43
CA LEU A 311 13.84 -8.70 -29.35
C LEU A 311 12.92 -9.64 -28.54
N THR A 312 11.64 -9.29 -28.38
CA THR A 312 10.72 -10.08 -27.54
C THR A 312 10.33 -11.41 -28.20
N HIS A 313 10.24 -11.42 -29.54
CA HIS A 313 9.91 -12.63 -30.29
C HIS A 313 11.03 -13.69 -30.25
N LEU A 314 12.29 -13.25 -30.23
CA LEU A 314 13.47 -14.15 -30.19
C LEU A 314 13.62 -14.86 -28.84
N VAL A 315 13.27 -14.19 -27.74
CA VAL A 315 13.38 -14.75 -26.37
C VAL A 315 12.32 -15.84 -26.14
N THR A 316 11.08 -15.63 -26.59
CA THR A 316 10.01 -16.63 -26.44
C THR A 316 10.24 -17.88 -27.29
N GLU A 317 10.91 -17.78 -28.44
CA GLU A 317 11.17 -18.93 -29.31
C GLU A 317 12.26 -19.85 -28.72
N VAL A 318 13.29 -19.26 -28.09
CA VAL A 318 14.40 -19.99 -27.45
C VAL A 318 13.96 -20.70 -26.18
N GLU A 319 13.16 -20.06 -25.32
CA GLU A 319 12.63 -20.67 -24.09
C GLU A 319 11.65 -21.82 -24.41
N ARG A 320 10.80 -21.63 -25.44
CA ARG A 320 9.80 -22.62 -25.85
C ARG A 320 10.46 -23.88 -26.45
N ASN A 321 11.55 -23.70 -27.20
CA ASN A 321 12.33 -24.82 -27.74
C ASN A 321 13.22 -25.50 -26.68
N GLY A 322 13.75 -24.76 -25.70
CA GLY A 322 14.50 -25.30 -24.57
C GLY A 322 13.65 -26.17 -23.65
N MET A 323 12.44 -25.71 -23.30
CA MET A 323 11.52 -26.47 -22.44
C MET A 323 10.98 -27.74 -23.11
N ARG A 324 10.75 -27.74 -24.43
CA ARG A 324 10.32 -28.95 -25.18
C ARG A 324 11.38 -30.05 -25.20
N ARG A 325 12.68 -29.72 -25.23
CA ARG A 325 13.79 -30.69 -25.17
C ARG A 325 14.04 -31.23 -23.76
N LEU A 326 13.75 -30.42 -22.73
CA LEU A 326 13.81 -30.83 -21.30
C LEU A 326 12.74 -31.86 -20.93
N ALA A 327 11.57 -31.78 -21.57
CA ALA A 327 10.46 -32.71 -21.36
C ALA A 327 10.70 -34.09 -22.00
N SER A 328 11.50 -34.20 -23.06
CA SER A 328 11.72 -35.47 -23.79
C SER A 328 12.95 -36.27 -23.36
N SER A 329 13.86 -35.71 -22.55
CA SER A 329 15.09 -36.41 -22.13
C SER A 329 14.89 -37.32 -20.90
N ARG A 330 15.25 -38.61 -21.02
CA ARG A 330 15.23 -39.62 -19.94
C ARG A 330 16.50 -39.67 -19.08
N ASN A 331 17.57 -38.91 -19.41
CA ASN A 331 18.87 -39.03 -18.75
C ASN A 331 19.14 -37.89 -17.74
N ARG A 332 19.39 -38.24 -16.47
CA ARG A 332 19.42 -37.31 -15.33
C ARG A 332 20.61 -36.33 -15.38
N SER A 333 21.76 -36.75 -15.88
CA SER A 333 22.97 -35.91 -16.01
C SER A 333 22.79 -34.79 -17.06
N ILE A 334 22.10 -35.09 -18.17
CA ILE A 334 21.83 -34.12 -19.24
C ILE A 334 20.86 -33.04 -18.75
N ARG A 335 19.83 -33.40 -17.97
CA ARG A 335 18.91 -32.43 -17.34
C ARG A 335 19.64 -31.46 -16.43
N THR A 336 20.54 -31.93 -15.59
CA THR A 336 21.28 -31.05 -14.67
C THR A 336 22.14 -30.07 -15.47
N SER A 337 22.93 -30.54 -16.46
CA SER A 337 23.76 -29.64 -17.27
C SER A 337 22.97 -28.62 -18.09
N MET A 338 21.79 -28.99 -18.61
CA MET A 338 20.92 -28.06 -19.35
C MET A 338 20.28 -27.02 -18.43
N VAL A 339 19.88 -27.40 -17.21
CA VAL A 339 19.34 -26.47 -16.22
C VAL A 339 20.42 -25.50 -15.73
N THR A 340 21.65 -25.98 -15.52
CA THR A 340 22.78 -25.11 -15.16
C THR A 340 23.11 -24.15 -16.29
N ASN A 341 23.15 -24.62 -17.55
CA ASN A 341 23.38 -23.77 -18.72
C ASN A 341 22.23 -22.77 -18.98
N LEU A 342 20.98 -23.13 -18.71
CA LEU A 342 19.83 -22.20 -18.78
C LEU A 342 19.89 -21.13 -17.70
N LEU A 343 20.26 -21.50 -16.46
CA LEU A 343 20.45 -20.55 -15.37
C LEU A 343 21.63 -19.61 -15.64
N GLN A 344 22.73 -20.15 -16.15
CA GLN A 344 23.93 -19.39 -16.45
C GLN A 344 23.73 -18.44 -17.65
N ASN A 345 23.02 -18.90 -18.70
CA ASN A 345 22.63 -18.03 -19.82
C ASN A 345 21.63 -16.96 -19.41
N ASN A 346 20.67 -17.25 -18.51
CA ASN A 346 19.73 -16.25 -18.00
C ASN A 346 20.42 -15.20 -17.11
N ILE A 347 21.42 -15.61 -16.31
CA ILE A 347 22.25 -14.70 -15.53
C ILE A 347 23.11 -13.83 -16.46
N GLN A 348 23.73 -14.42 -17.49
CA GLN A 348 24.51 -13.69 -18.51
C GLN A 348 23.62 -12.71 -19.30
N LEU A 349 22.39 -13.08 -19.65
CA LEU A 349 21.41 -12.22 -20.30
C LEU A 349 20.99 -11.06 -19.37
N TYR A 350 20.86 -11.33 -18.07
CA TYR A 350 20.54 -10.30 -17.06
C TYR A 350 21.67 -9.29 -16.92
N TYR A 351 22.93 -9.74 -16.87
CA TYR A 351 24.09 -8.86 -16.88
C TYR A 351 24.23 -8.09 -18.20
N THR A 352 23.91 -8.70 -19.34
CA THR A 352 23.94 -8.04 -20.65
C THR A 352 22.82 -6.99 -20.76
N LEU A 353 21.63 -7.25 -20.22
CA LEU A 353 20.51 -6.29 -20.16
C LEU A 353 20.81 -5.13 -19.20
N ILE A 354 21.48 -5.38 -18.08
CA ILE A 354 21.95 -4.32 -17.17
C ILE A 354 23.05 -3.49 -17.84
N SER A 355 23.96 -4.13 -18.58
CA SER A 355 25.05 -3.45 -19.31
C SER A 355 24.55 -2.63 -20.50
N ILE A 356 23.54 -3.13 -21.23
CA ILE A 356 22.88 -2.40 -22.32
C ILE A 356 22.09 -1.21 -21.73
N ASN A 357 21.34 -1.38 -20.63
CA ASN A 357 20.65 -0.24 -19.99
C ASN A 357 21.61 0.85 -19.48
N MET A 358 22.81 0.47 -19.01
CA MET A 358 23.86 1.40 -18.61
C MET A 358 24.58 2.06 -19.81
N ALA A 359 24.74 1.34 -20.94
CA ALA A 359 25.40 1.87 -22.14
C ALA A 359 24.50 2.83 -22.93
N THR A 360 23.18 2.57 -23.02
CA THR A 360 22.24 3.46 -23.72
C THR A 360 21.97 4.78 -22.97
N THR A 361 22.36 4.89 -21.70
CA THR A 361 22.28 6.15 -20.91
C THR A 361 23.56 6.98 -20.93
N ALA A 362 24.66 6.49 -21.52
CA ALA A 362 25.97 7.16 -21.52
C ALA A 362 26.32 7.93 -22.81
N THR A 363 25.51 7.86 -23.86
CA THR A 363 25.79 8.56 -25.14
C THR A 363 24.60 9.38 -25.64
N MET A 364 24.27 10.49 -24.96
CA MET A 364 23.68 11.68 -25.60
C MET A 364 24.05 12.92 -24.77
N GLY A 365 25.24 13.47 -25.06
CA GLY A 365 25.62 14.81 -24.66
C GLY A 365 24.94 15.87 -25.55
N SER A 366 24.60 16.99 -24.93
CA SER A 366 23.98 18.21 -25.48
C SER A 366 24.54 18.69 -26.83
N PRO A 367 23.68 19.25 -27.70
CA PRO A 367 23.74 20.71 -27.87
C PRO A 367 22.38 21.41 -27.81
N ASN A 368 22.39 22.60 -27.18
CA ASN A 368 21.31 23.59 -27.09
C ASN A 368 20.59 23.88 -28.42
N SER A 369 19.25 23.84 -28.43
CA SER A 369 18.41 24.94 -28.94
C SER A 369 16.92 24.72 -28.59
N ASN A 370 16.25 25.83 -28.26
CA ASN A 370 14.83 25.95 -27.89
C ASN A 370 13.86 25.12 -28.75
N LYS A 371 12.90 24.45 -28.10
CA LYS A 371 11.47 24.34 -28.51
C LYS A 371 10.66 23.58 -27.46
N ASP A 372 9.58 24.22 -27.01
CA ASP A 372 8.60 23.74 -26.03
C ASP A 372 7.80 22.53 -26.57
N GLY A 373 7.63 21.46 -25.75
CA GLY A 373 6.88 20.26 -26.15
C GLY A 373 6.86 19.11 -25.13
N VAL A 374 5.70 18.94 -24.50
CA VAL A 374 5.17 17.92 -23.56
C VAL A 374 5.72 16.47 -23.63
N SER A 375 5.92 15.82 -22.47
CA SER A 375 5.60 14.38 -22.28
C SER A 375 5.05 14.10 -20.86
N GLY A 376 3.74 13.81 -20.77
CA GLY A 376 2.99 13.65 -19.52
C GLY A 376 2.58 12.20 -19.23
N ARG A 377 3.11 11.61 -18.16
CA ARG A 377 2.76 10.27 -17.66
C ARG A 377 1.62 10.41 -16.63
N ALA A 378 0.36 10.17 -17.03
CA ALA A 378 -0.84 10.38 -16.18
C ALA A 378 -0.87 9.61 -14.84
N THR A 379 -1.29 10.33 -13.78
CA THR A 379 -1.44 10.05 -12.34
C THR A 379 -2.92 9.74 -11.92
N PRO A 380 -3.19 9.24 -10.70
CA PRO A 380 -4.54 8.89 -10.20
C PRO A 380 -5.44 10.12 -9.91
N PRO A 381 -6.76 9.96 -9.66
CA PRO A 381 -7.66 11.10 -9.39
C PRO A 381 -7.44 11.79 -8.05
N ASP A 382 -7.29 13.11 -8.10
CA ASP A 382 -7.37 13.99 -6.94
C ASP A 382 -8.80 14.03 -6.38
N PHE A 383 -8.92 13.77 -5.07
CA PHE A 383 -10.16 13.82 -4.29
C PHE A 383 -10.50 15.29 -3.98
N LYS A 384 -11.70 15.77 -4.36
CA LYS A 384 -12.14 17.17 -4.09
C LYS A 384 -13.05 17.24 -2.88
N MET A 385 -12.67 18.06 -1.89
CA MET A 385 -13.54 18.60 -0.85
C MET A 385 -13.35 20.12 -0.85
N GLY A 386 -14.37 20.87 -1.27
CA GLY A 386 -14.46 22.34 -1.19
C GLY A 386 -13.36 23.18 -1.87
N ASN A 387 -13.66 23.78 -3.03
CA ASN A 387 -12.99 24.94 -3.68
C ASN A 387 -11.45 25.10 -3.67
N ILE A 388 -10.68 24.04 -3.46
CA ILE A 388 -9.22 24.05 -3.58
C ILE A 388 -8.81 22.97 -4.60
N VAL A 389 -8.29 23.38 -5.77
CA VAL A 389 -7.76 22.47 -6.80
C VAL A 389 -6.39 21.97 -6.32
N VAL A 390 -6.33 20.73 -5.82
CA VAL A 390 -5.08 20.07 -5.46
C VAL A 390 -4.39 19.62 -6.75
N GLN A 391 -3.30 20.28 -7.13
CA GLN A 391 -2.50 19.92 -8.29
C GLN A 391 -1.39 18.97 -7.83
N GLN A 392 -1.55 17.65 -8.03
CA GLN A 392 -0.49 16.69 -7.77
C GLN A 392 0.67 16.93 -8.75
N GLU A 393 1.78 17.48 -8.27
CA GLU A 393 2.96 17.73 -9.10
C GLU A 393 3.43 16.41 -9.77
N ASN A 394 3.43 16.37 -11.11
CA ASN A 394 3.81 15.19 -11.88
C ASN A 394 5.33 15.02 -11.92
N LEU A 395 5.91 14.54 -10.83
CA LEU A 395 7.35 14.33 -10.70
C LEU A 395 7.81 13.13 -11.54
N SER A 396 8.97 13.26 -12.20
CA SER A 396 9.64 12.14 -12.88
C SER A 396 9.96 11.00 -11.90
N PHE A 397 10.13 9.77 -12.39
CA PHE A 397 10.50 8.64 -11.52
C PHE A 397 11.79 8.92 -10.74
N LEU A 398 12.83 9.44 -11.38
CA LEU A 398 14.09 9.78 -10.74
C LEU A 398 13.91 10.89 -9.69
N THR A 399 13.05 11.87 -9.98
CA THR A 399 12.71 12.93 -9.01
C THR A 399 11.94 12.39 -7.80
N ARG A 400 11.05 11.39 -7.98
CA ARG A 400 10.37 10.71 -6.88
C ARG A 400 11.32 9.86 -6.03
N MET A 401 12.32 9.25 -6.67
CA MET A 401 13.34 8.42 -6.03
C MET A 401 14.49 9.22 -5.40
N GLY A 402 14.41 10.56 -5.36
CA GLY A 402 15.44 11.37 -4.72
C GLY A 402 16.73 11.54 -5.52
N CYS A 403 16.74 11.10 -6.79
CA CYS A 403 17.94 10.98 -7.63
C CYS A 403 18.21 12.19 -8.52
N THR A 404 17.41 13.27 -8.43
CA THR A 404 17.63 14.49 -9.21
C THR A 404 17.76 15.71 -8.28
N PRO A 405 18.44 16.79 -8.69
CA PRO A 405 18.47 18.03 -7.91
C PRO A 405 17.07 18.61 -7.65
N GLU A 406 16.12 18.36 -8.56
CA GLU A 406 14.72 18.75 -8.36
C GLU A 406 14.07 18.07 -7.15
N SER A 407 14.49 16.85 -6.81
CA SER A 407 13.95 16.10 -5.67
C SER A 407 14.02 16.86 -4.36
N PHE A 408 15.05 17.70 -4.18
CA PHE A 408 15.31 18.44 -2.95
C PHE A 408 14.54 19.76 -2.84
N LYS A 409 13.83 20.18 -3.90
CA LYS A 409 12.98 21.38 -3.86
C LYS A 409 11.74 21.12 -3.01
N LYS A 410 11.18 22.20 -2.44
CA LYS A 410 10.01 22.12 -1.56
C LYS A 410 8.81 21.58 -2.34
N ARG A 411 8.09 20.63 -1.75
CA ARG A 411 6.82 20.17 -2.28
C ARG A 411 5.73 21.19 -1.97
N THR A 412 4.98 21.61 -2.98
CA THR A 412 3.78 22.42 -2.80
C THR A 412 2.61 21.53 -2.41
N SER A 413 2.23 21.53 -1.13
CA SER A 413 0.99 20.87 -0.66
C SER A 413 -0.15 21.88 -0.66
N VAL A 414 -1.25 21.57 -1.36
CA VAL A 414 -2.41 22.48 -1.51
C VAL A 414 -3.43 22.31 -0.38
N THR A 415 -3.41 21.17 0.32
CA THR A 415 -4.24 20.89 1.50
C THR A 415 -3.33 20.63 2.70
N GLY A 416 -3.59 21.31 3.83
CA GLY A 416 -2.82 21.18 5.08
C GLY A 416 -2.95 19.83 5.79
N GLN A 417 -3.32 18.76 5.08
CA GLN A 417 -3.45 17.41 5.62
C GLN A 417 -2.56 16.43 4.83
N ASN A 418 -1.54 15.91 5.52
CA ASN A 418 -0.59 14.88 5.09
C ASN A 418 0.19 15.20 3.79
N ALA A 419 1.21 16.06 3.90
CA ALA A 419 2.19 16.33 2.84
C ALA A 419 3.21 15.18 2.58
N LEU A 420 3.17 14.12 3.41
CA LEU A 420 4.00 12.92 3.30
C LEU A 420 3.50 11.98 2.18
N ASN A 421 4.42 11.20 1.61
CA ASN A 421 4.14 10.38 0.45
C ASN A 421 3.47 9.04 0.83
N GLN A 422 2.23 8.80 0.38
CA GLN A 422 1.49 7.56 0.67
C GLN A 422 1.85 6.42 -0.30
N THR A 423 3.13 6.04 -0.31
CA THR A 423 3.65 5.04 -1.26
C THR A 423 3.88 3.66 -0.63
N MET A 424 3.65 3.48 0.67
CA MET A 424 3.84 2.18 1.30
C MET A 424 2.76 1.18 0.90
N LYS A 425 3.21 -0.01 0.47
CA LYS A 425 2.36 -1.15 0.12
C LYS A 425 2.08 -2.02 1.37
N PRO A 426 0.99 -2.81 1.39
CA PRO A 426 0.70 -3.72 2.51
C PRO A 426 1.87 -4.65 2.88
N ARG A 427 2.65 -5.13 1.89
CA ARG A 427 3.85 -5.95 2.15
C ARG A 427 4.92 -5.25 2.99
N HIS A 428 5.07 -3.93 2.82
CA HIS A 428 6.03 -3.14 3.59
C HIS A 428 5.56 -3.02 5.03
N LEU A 429 4.28 -2.70 5.25
CA LEU A 429 3.71 -2.62 6.60
C LEU A 429 3.82 -3.94 7.36
N HIS A 430 3.58 -5.07 6.68
CA HIS A 430 3.74 -6.39 7.29
C HIS A 430 5.20 -6.67 7.68
N MET A 431 6.18 -6.38 6.81
CA MET A 431 7.58 -6.60 7.16
C MET A 431 8.07 -5.65 8.25
N ILE A 432 7.66 -4.38 8.24
CA ILE A 432 7.94 -3.43 9.34
C ILE A 432 7.39 -3.97 10.67
N ALA A 433 6.16 -4.51 10.67
CA ALA A 433 5.56 -5.05 11.90
C ALA A 433 6.25 -6.36 12.37
N ILE A 434 6.67 -7.23 11.46
CA ILE A 434 7.25 -8.54 11.80
C ILE A 434 8.76 -8.42 12.12
N GLY A 435 9.54 -7.75 11.28
CA GLY A 435 11.00 -7.72 11.36
C GLY A 435 11.62 -6.37 11.70
N GLY A 436 10.86 -5.27 11.63
CA GLY A 436 11.36 -3.91 11.87
C GLY A 436 11.81 -3.59 13.30
N SER A 437 11.51 -4.46 14.27
CA SER A 437 12.00 -4.37 15.65
C SER A 437 12.89 -5.55 16.04
N ILE A 438 13.57 -6.17 15.07
CA ILE A 438 14.58 -7.20 15.30
C ILE A 438 15.94 -6.62 14.94
N GLY A 439 16.78 -6.39 15.95
CA GLY A 439 18.11 -5.82 15.78
C GLY A 439 19.04 -6.09 16.96
N ALA A 440 19.94 -5.14 17.25
CA ALA A 440 20.96 -5.28 18.28
C ALA A 440 20.37 -5.65 19.66
N GLY A 441 19.23 -5.08 20.04
CA GLY A 441 18.57 -5.42 21.31
C GLY A 441 18.22 -6.91 21.45
N PHE A 442 17.84 -7.57 20.35
CA PHE A 442 17.53 -8.99 20.33
C PHE A 442 18.78 -9.86 20.18
N PHE A 443 19.61 -9.60 19.18
CA PHE A 443 20.77 -10.45 18.89
C PHE A 443 21.91 -10.27 19.89
N VAL A 444 22.16 -9.05 20.36
CA VAL A 444 23.29 -8.71 21.21
C VAL A 444 22.84 -8.43 22.64
N GLY A 445 21.77 -7.66 22.82
CA GLY A 445 21.22 -7.30 24.13
C GLY A 445 20.72 -8.51 24.94
N SER A 446 20.22 -9.55 24.28
CA SER A 446 19.83 -10.80 24.95
C SER A 446 20.98 -11.47 25.69
N GLY A 447 22.23 -11.28 25.24
CA GLY A 447 23.41 -11.77 25.94
C GLY A 447 23.60 -11.10 27.30
N SER A 448 23.39 -9.79 27.38
CA SER A 448 23.41 -9.05 28.66
C SER A 448 22.26 -9.46 29.58
N ALA A 449 21.06 -9.65 29.02
CA ALA A 449 19.93 -10.14 29.78
C ALA A 449 20.18 -11.54 30.37
N LEU A 450 20.73 -12.46 29.57
CA LEU A 450 21.11 -13.80 30.00
C LEU A 450 22.20 -13.76 31.07
N TYR A 451 23.21 -12.90 30.90
CA TYR A 451 24.30 -12.77 31.87
C TYR A 451 23.84 -12.19 33.22
N ARG A 452 22.91 -11.22 33.22
CA ARG A 452 22.42 -10.57 34.45
C ARG A 452 21.35 -11.39 35.17
N GLY A 453 20.41 -11.98 34.44
CA GLY A 453 19.23 -12.65 35.02
C GLY A 453 19.23 -14.17 34.91
N GLY A 454 20.00 -14.77 34.00
CA GLY A 454 19.92 -16.21 33.72
C GLY A 454 18.77 -16.58 32.76
N PRO A 455 18.68 -17.87 32.36
CA PRO A 455 17.80 -18.29 31.28
C PRO A 455 16.30 -18.25 31.65
N GLY A 456 15.96 -18.47 32.92
CA GLY A 456 14.59 -18.37 33.43
C GLY A 456 14.10 -16.93 33.43
N THR A 457 14.89 -16.00 33.95
CA THR A 457 14.59 -14.56 33.90
C THR A 457 14.45 -14.08 32.46
N LEU A 458 15.38 -14.46 31.58
CA LEU A 458 15.34 -14.09 30.16
C LEU A 458 13.99 -14.46 29.52
N LEU A 459 13.51 -15.70 29.74
CA LEU A 459 12.25 -16.16 29.17
C LEU A 459 11.04 -15.45 29.78
N VAL A 460 11.00 -15.32 31.12
CA VAL A 460 9.88 -14.73 31.85
C VAL A 460 9.72 -13.26 31.49
N ASP A 461 10.78 -12.48 31.50
CA ASP A 461 10.70 -11.04 31.26
C ASP A 461 10.33 -10.74 29.81
N PHE A 462 10.91 -11.44 28.84
CA PHE A 462 10.54 -11.28 27.44
C PHE A 462 9.11 -11.74 27.16
N ALA A 463 8.59 -12.74 27.88
CA ALA A 463 7.19 -13.15 27.77
C ALA A 463 6.23 -12.10 28.37
N ILE A 464 6.54 -11.56 29.57
CA ILE A 464 5.76 -10.51 30.22
C ILE A 464 5.75 -9.24 29.35
N MET A 465 6.93 -8.80 28.90
CA MET A 465 7.09 -7.65 28.02
C MET A 465 6.43 -7.88 26.67
N GLY A 466 6.52 -9.09 26.13
CA GLY A 466 5.80 -9.52 24.94
C GLY A 466 4.29 -9.36 25.07
N PHE A 467 3.72 -9.84 26.17
CA PHE A 467 2.28 -9.71 26.42
C PHE A 467 1.85 -8.25 26.66
N MET A 468 2.70 -7.45 27.31
CA MET A 468 2.50 -6.01 27.44
C MET A 468 2.48 -5.31 26.07
N ILE A 469 3.49 -5.52 25.23
CA ILE A 469 3.61 -4.85 23.93
C ILE A 469 2.49 -5.30 22.97
N PHE A 470 2.03 -6.56 23.06
CA PHE A 470 0.85 -7.02 22.35
C PHE A 470 -0.37 -6.12 22.61
N ASN A 471 -0.66 -5.83 23.88
CA ASN A 471 -1.78 -4.95 24.26
C ASN A 471 -1.57 -3.51 23.80
N VAL A 472 -0.34 -2.97 23.95
CA VAL A 472 0.01 -1.62 23.52
C VAL A 472 -0.21 -1.44 22.02
N VAL A 473 0.20 -2.39 21.20
CA VAL A 473 0.11 -2.28 19.74
C VAL A 473 -1.32 -2.43 19.24
N TYR A 474 -2.12 -3.29 19.87
CA TYR A 474 -3.56 -3.35 19.55
C TYR A 474 -4.28 -2.05 19.91
N ALA A 475 -3.94 -1.44 21.05
CA ALA A 475 -4.46 -0.13 21.45
C ALA A 475 -4.02 0.98 20.46
N LEU A 476 -2.75 0.99 20.09
CA LEU A 476 -2.21 1.89 19.06
C LEU A 476 -2.92 1.71 17.72
N GLY A 477 -3.16 0.46 17.33
CA GLY A 477 -3.80 0.10 16.09
C GLY A 477 -5.23 0.60 15.97
N GLU A 478 -5.99 0.46 17.04
CA GLU A 478 -7.35 1.02 17.11
C GLU A 478 -7.33 2.54 16.94
N LEU A 479 -6.46 3.24 17.67
CA LEU A 479 -6.31 4.69 17.53
C LEU A 479 -5.87 5.10 16.12
N ALA A 480 -4.93 4.37 15.50
CA ALA A 480 -4.37 4.70 14.19
C ALA A 480 -5.29 4.34 13.02
N VAL A 481 -6.17 3.35 13.16
CA VAL A 481 -7.25 3.10 12.18
C VAL A 481 -8.31 4.20 12.26
N MET A 482 -8.65 4.66 13.48
CA MET A 482 -9.63 5.73 13.69
C MET A 482 -9.11 7.10 13.23
N TYR A 483 -7.87 7.43 13.59
CA TYR A 483 -7.24 8.73 13.37
C TYR A 483 -5.86 8.56 12.73
N PRO A 484 -5.76 8.29 11.42
CA PRO A 484 -4.47 8.17 10.74
C PRO A 484 -3.82 9.55 10.57
N VAL A 485 -3.12 10.00 11.61
CA VAL A 485 -2.48 11.32 11.68
C VAL A 485 -0.96 11.23 11.55
N SER A 486 -0.37 12.22 10.87
CA SER A 486 1.08 12.45 10.88
C SER A 486 1.59 12.58 12.32
N GLY A 487 2.72 11.95 12.62
CA GLY A 487 3.31 11.91 13.96
C GLY A 487 2.85 10.75 14.86
N GLY A 488 1.81 10.00 14.47
CA GLY A 488 1.40 8.78 15.16
C GLY A 488 0.94 9.02 16.61
N PHE A 489 1.53 8.30 17.56
CA PHE A 489 0.99 8.18 18.92
C PHE A 489 1.20 9.37 19.86
N TYR A 490 2.19 10.23 19.62
CA TYR A 490 2.31 11.44 20.45
C TYR A 490 1.17 12.43 20.12
N THR A 491 0.68 12.44 18.88
CA THR A 491 -0.52 13.20 18.49
C THR A 491 -1.75 12.69 19.25
N TYR A 492 -1.88 11.38 19.46
CA TYR A 492 -2.93 10.82 20.34
C TYR A 492 -2.76 11.26 21.80
N SER A 493 -1.52 11.41 22.26
CA SER A 493 -1.23 11.92 23.61
C SER A 493 -1.67 13.38 23.74
N THR A 494 -1.40 14.21 22.74
CA THR A 494 -1.85 15.61 22.67
C THR A 494 -3.39 15.69 22.65
N ARG A 495 -4.04 14.81 21.88
CA ARG A 495 -5.49 14.82 21.65
C ARG A 495 -6.30 14.27 22.81
N PHE A 496 -5.86 13.16 23.42
CA PHE A 496 -6.64 12.42 24.40
C PHE A 496 -6.11 12.57 25.82
N ILE A 497 -4.94 13.16 26.05
CA ILE A 497 -4.34 13.30 27.38
C ILE A 497 -4.23 14.78 27.76
N ASP A 498 -3.20 15.43 27.23
CA ASP A 498 -2.76 16.76 27.64
C ASP A 498 -1.78 17.28 26.56
N PRO A 499 -1.91 18.54 26.10
CA PRO A 499 -1.01 19.07 25.07
C PRO A 499 0.47 19.15 25.47
N SER A 500 0.76 19.42 26.74
CA SER A 500 2.11 19.49 27.32
C SER A 500 2.74 18.09 27.44
N TRP A 501 1.93 17.08 27.79
CA TRP A 501 2.34 15.68 27.76
C TRP A 501 2.56 15.20 26.32
N GLY A 502 1.72 15.62 25.38
CA GLY A 502 1.92 15.41 23.96
C GLY A 502 3.25 15.95 23.45
N PHE A 503 3.60 17.19 23.82
CA PHE A 503 4.91 17.79 23.55
C PHE A 503 6.05 16.96 24.13
N ALA A 504 5.93 16.53 25.39
CA ALA A 504 6.94 15.72 26.07
C ALA A 504 7.16 14.38 25.36
N MET A 505 6.08 13.68 25.02
CA MET A 505 6.15 12.39 24.33
C MET A 505 6.70 12.50 22.91
N GLY A 506 6.40 13.59 22.21
CA GLY A 506 6.98 13.84 20.89
C GLY A 506 8.49 14.01 20.95
N TRP A 507 9.00 14.88 21.84
CA TRP A 507 10.44 15.07 22.00
C TRP A 507 11.15 13.86 22.60
N ASN A 508 10.52 13.16 23.55
CA ASN A 508 11.00 11.88 24.07
C ASN A 508 11.25 10.88 22.93
N TYR A 509 10.30 10.75 22.00
CA TYR A 509 10.43 9.82 20.90
C TYR A 509 11.45 10.25 19.83
N VAL A 510 11.57 11.55 19.55
CA VAL A 510 12.64 12.08 18.69
C VAL A 510 14.01 11.77 19.29
N PHE A 511 14.20 12.02 20.59
CA PHE A 511 15.45 11.78 21.30
C PHE A 511 15.78 10.30 21.34
N GLN A 512 14.79 9.45 21.62
CA GLN A 512 14.94 7.99 21.57
C GLN A 512 15.56 7.55 20.23
N TRP A 513 14.98 7.94 19.09
CA TRP A 513 15.53 7.54 17.79
C TRP A 513 16.84 8.23 17.42
N ALA A 514 17.05 9.47 17.84
CA ALA A 514 18.32 10.18 17.67
C ALA A 514 19.47 9.47 18.40
N ILE A 515 19.17 8.74 19.48
CA ILE A 515 20.14 7.94 20.25
C ILE A 515 20.27 6.51 19.73
N VAL A 516 19.20 5.91 19.23
CA VAL A 516 19.25 4.55 18.65
C VAL A 516 20.17 4.51 17.44
N LEU A 517 20.15 5.50 16.55
CA LEU A 517 21.01 5.52 15.36
C LEU A 517 22.52 5.38 15.70
N PRO A 518 23.13 6.24 16.54
CA PRO A 518 24.54 6.08 16.90
C PRO A 518 24.80 4.78 17.66
N LEU A 519 23.85 4.30 18.48
CA LEU A 519 23.97 3.01 19.17
C LEU A 519 24.09 1.85 18.18
N GLU A 520 23.25 1.82 17.15
CA GLU A 520 23.32 0.83 16.08
C GLU A 520 24.66 0.90 15.33
N LEU A 521 25.13 2.10 14.97
CA LEU A 521 26.44 2.27 14.30
C LEU A 521 27.61 1.73 15.14
N VAL A 522 27.57 1.90 16.46
CA VAL A 522 28.56 1.34 17.38
C VAL A 522 28.49 -0.18 17.40
N VAL A 523 27.28 -0.77 17.45
CA VAL A 523 27.12 -2.24 17.38
C VAL A 523 27.67 -2.78 16.06
N ALA A 524 27.37 -2.15 14.92
CA ALA A 524 27.94 -2.54 13.63
C ALA A 524 29.47 -2.53 13.65
N SER A 525 30.06 -1.46 14.20
CA SER A 525 31.51 -1.34 14.32
C SER A 525 32.12 -2.46 15.18
N VAL A 526 31.52 -2.79 16.31
CA VAL A 526 32.02 -3.87 17.17
C VAL A 526 31.86 -5.22 16.47
N THR A 527 30.72 -5.48 15.81
CA THR A 527 30.51 -6.73 15.07
C THR A 527 31.50 -6.90 13.92
N THR A 528 31.91 -5.82 13.22
CA THR A 528 32.92 -5.91 12.15
C THR A 528 34.31 -6.30 12.63
N GLN A 529 34.63 -6.07 13.91
CA GLN A 529 35.91 -6.50 14.48
C GLN A 529 36.06 -8.03 14.52
N TYR A 530 34.99 -8.78 14.19
CA TYR A 530 35.03 -10.23 14.05
C TYR A 530 35.99 -10.66 12.94
N TRP A 531 35.97 -9.93 11.83
CA TRP A 531 36.84 -10.21 10.69
C TRP A 531 38.16 -9.46 10.76
N ASN A 532 38.19 -8.24 11.31
CA ASN A 532 39.40 -7.42 11.37
C ASN A 532 39.42 -6.51 12.61
N LYS A 533 40.33 -6.79 13.54
CA LYS A 533 40.49 -6.04 14.80
C LYS A 533 41.43 -4.83 14.70
N ASP A 534 42.24 -4.76 13.65
CA ASP A 534 43.28 -3.72 13.49
C ASP A 534 42.73 -2.42 12.89
N THR A 535 41.50 -2.45 12.37
CA THR A 535 40.85 -1.29 11.77
C THR A 535 40.18 -0.42 12.82
N ASP A 536 40.42 0.89 12.76
CA ASP A 536 39.78 1.86 13.65
C ASP A 536 38.24 1.77 13.57
N PRO A 537 37.52 1.67 14.71
CA PRO A 537 36.06 1.69 14.78
C PRO A 537 35.38 2.81 13.96
N ALA A 538 36.01 3.99 13.90
CA ALA A 538 35.51 5.14 13.16
C ALA A 538 35.31 4.85 11.66
N VAL A 539 36.15 4.00 11.05
CA VAL A 539 36.04 3.63 9.64
C VAL A 539 34.72 2.91 9.38
N TRP A 540 34.40 1.92 10.23
CA TRP A 540 33.17 1.15 10.10
C TRP A 540 31.93 2.01 10.38
N ILE A 541 31.97 2.84 11.43
CA ILE A 541 30.91 3.83 11.71
C ILE A 541 30.64 4.69 10.47
N THR A 542 31.69 5.19 9.81
CA THR A 542 31.57 5.98 8.58
C THR A 542 30.87 5.20 7.46
N ILE A 543 31.31 3.96 7.20
CA ILE A 543 30.77 3.11 6.12
C ILE A 543 29.27 2.84 6.33
N PHE A 544 28.88 2.44 7.55
CA PHE A 544 27.48 2.16 7.84
C PHE A 544 26.63 3.44 7.84
N LEU A 545 27.15 4.56 8.32
CA LEU A 545 26.44 5.84 8.24
C LEU A 545 26.21 6.27 6.78
N VAL A 546 27.22 6.12 5.91
CA VAL A 546 27.08 6.39 4.47
C VAL A 546 26.05 5.47 3.82
N ALA A 547 26.01 4.19 4.19
CA ALA A 547 24.99 3.25 3.71
C ALA A 547 23.57 3.69 4.12
N ILE A 548 23.37 4.08 5.38
CA ILE A 548 22.08 4.59 5.88
C ILE A 548 21.69 5.89 5.16
N ILE A 549 22.64 6.82 4.94
CA ILE A 549 22.40 8.04 4.17
C ILE A 549 21.95 7.69 2.75
N ALA A 550 22.65 6.76 2.07
CA ALA A 550 22.32 6.34 0.72
C ALA A 550 20.90 5.76 0.61
N ILE A 551 20.46 4.96 1.59
CA ILE A 551 19.09 4.43 1.63
C ILE A 551 18.07 5.56 1.79
N ASN A 552 18.35 6.53 2.68
CA ASN A 552 17.45 7.65 2.95
C ASN A 552 17.35 8.65 1.80
N VAL A 553 18.32 8.66 0.85
CA VAL A 553 18.18 9.39 -0.41
C VAL A 553 16.95 8.91 -1.18
N PHE A 554 16.62 7.62 -1.16
CA PHE A 554 15.42 7.11 -1.84
C PHE A 554 14.09 7.35 -1.08
N GLY A 555 14.15 8.13 0.01
CA GLY A 555 13.00 8.51 0.83
C GLY A 555 12.28 7.34 1.48
N VAL A 556 10.97 7.46 1.67
CA VAL A 556 10.14 6.42 2.31
C VAL A 556 10.23 5.07 1.61
N LEU A 557 10.35 5.06 0.27
CA LEU A 557 10.45 3.83 -0.49
C LEU A 557 11.79 3.14 -0.28
N GLY A 558 12.89 3.91 -0.16
CA GLY A 558 14.19 3.37 0.24
C GLY A 558 14.12 2.62 1.55
N TYR A 559 13.56 3.27 2.58
CA TYR A 559 13.31 2.64 3.88
C TYR A 559 12.45 1.38 3.76
N ALA A 560 11.30 1.49 3.09
CA ALA A 560 10.33 0.40 3.04
C ALA A 560 10.81 -0.83 2.25
N GLU A 561 11.58 -0.65 1.17
CA GLU A 561 12.17 -1.76 0.42
C GLU A 561 13.37 -2.37 1.14
N GLU A 562 14.24 -1.56 1.74
CA GLU A 562 15.35 -2.07 2.55
C GLU A 562 14.82 -2.92 3.70
N GLU A 563 13.88 -2.39 4.48
CA GLU A 563 13.28 -3.09 5.62
C GLU A 563 12.57 -4.38 5.18
N PHE A 564 11.95 -4.39 4.00
CA PHE A 564 11.33 -5.58 3.44
C PHE A 564 12.34 -6.70 3.21
N TRP A 565 13.47 -6.41 2.55
CA TRP A 565 14.48 -7.41 2.23
C TRP A 565 15.30 -7.83 3.45
N SER A 566 15.70 -6.88 4.29
CA SER A 566 16.43 -7.18 5.52
C SER A 566 15.56 -7.99 6.48
N SER A 567 14.27 -7.69 6.62
CA SER A 567 13.33 -8.51 7.39
C SER A 567 13.22 -9.95 6.90
N ILE A 568 13.16 -10.20 5.60
CA ILE A 568 13.12 -11.57 5.08
C ILE A 568 14.38 -12.35 5.52
N LEU A 569 15.56 -11.74 5.41
CA LEU A 569 16.82 -12.37 5.79
C LEU A 569 16.91 -12.61 7.31
N LYS A 570 16.57 -11.60 8.12
CA LYS A 570 16.54 -11.67 9.59
C LYS A 570 15.64 -12.81 10.08
N LEU A 571 14.41 -12.84 9.58
CA LEU A 571 13.41 -13.82 9.98
C LEU A 571 13.81 -15.23 9.53
N GLY A 572 14.33 -15.36 8.30
CA GLY A 572 14.89 -16.61 7.81
C GLY A 572 16.02 -17.14 8.70
N ALA A 573 16.94 -16.27 9.11
CA ALA A 573 18.04 -16.63 10.01
C ALA A 573 17.56 -17.09 11.40
N ILE A 574 16.55 -16.42 11.98
CA ILE A 574 15.98 -16.84 13.27
C ILE A 574 15.29 -18.19 13.16
N VAL A 575 14.53 -18.44 12.08
CA VAL A 575 13.90 -19.75 11.84
C VAL A 575 14.97 -20.83 11.68
N ALA A 576 16.03 -20.57 10.92
CA ALA A 576 17.16 -21.49 10.80
C ALA A 576 17.82 -21.76 12.16
N PHE A 577 18.07 -20.72 12.95
CA PHE A 577 18.60 -20.85 14.31
C PHE A 577 17.70 -21.70 15.20
N MET A 578 16.37 -21.53 15.18
CA MET A 578 15.46 -22.35 15.99
C MET A 578 15.51 -23.84 15.62
N ILE A 579 15.59 -24.15 14.32
CA ILE A 579 15.73 -25.53 13.84
C ILE A 579 17.07 -26.12 14.30
N ILE A 580 18.16 -25.38 14.11
CA ILE A 580 19.50 -25.78 14.56
C ILE A 580 19.52 -25.95 16.07
N GLY A 581 18.98 -24.99 16.82
CA GLY A 581 18.91 -25.02 18.28
C GLY A 581 18.15 -26.24 18.80
N LEU A 582 17.03 -26.61 18.16
CA LEU A 582 16.31 -27.85 18.49
C LEU A 582 17.19 -29.09 18.27
N VAL A 583 17.89 -29.18 17.14
CA VAL A 583 18.79 -30.30 16.85
C VAL A 583 19.93 -30.37 17.86
N LEU A 584 20.55 -29.24 18.21
CA LEU A 584 21.64 -29.18 19.18
C LEU A 584 21.17 -29.53 20.59
N VAL A 585 19.99 -29.07 21.02
CA VAL A 585 19.41 -29.43 22.33
C VAL A 585 19.20 -30.95 22.44
N LEU A 586 18.82 -31.60 21.34
CA LEU A 586 18.63 -33.06 21.27
C LEU A 586 19.94 -33.85 21.14
N GLY A 587 21.09 -33.18 21.00
CA GLY A 587 22.40 -33.83 20.87
C GLY A 587 22.81 -34.18 19.44
N GLY A 588 22.18 -33.57 18.43
CA GLY A 588 22.50 -33.77 17.02
C GLY A 588 23.67 -32.92 16.51
N GLY A 589 24.54 -32.42 17.39
CA GLY A 589 25.70 -31.62 17.01
C GLY A 589 26.83 -32.46 16.39
N PRO A 590 27.79 -31.82 15.69
CA PRO A 590 29.01 -32.47 15.20
C PRO A 590 29.79 -33.18 16.30
N ALA A 591 30.34 -34.36 15.99
CA ALA A 591 31.11 -35.16 16.94
C ALA A 591 32.36 -34.41 17.44
N GLY A 592 32.62 -34.46 18.76
CA GLY A 592 33.76 -33.80 19.39
C GLY A 592 33.53 -32.33 19.77
N TYR A 593 32.29 -31.83 19.63
CA TYR A 593 31.87 -30.49 20.07
C TYR A 593 30.83 -30.57 21.19
N LYS A 594 30.46 -29.42 21.76
CA LYS A 594 29.70 -29.32 23.02
C LYS A 594 28.33 -30.01 23.00
N TYR A 595 27.69 -30.12 21.83
CA TYR A 595 26.32 -30.62 21.66
C TYR A 595 26.26 -31.96 20.91
N ASP A 596 27.32 -32.78 20.99
CA ASP A 596 27.40 -34.11 20.35
C ASP A 596 26.59 -35.22 21.06
N SER A 597 25.98 -34.87 22.18
CA SER A 597 25.15 -35.75 23.01
C SER A 597 23.99 -34.96 23.61
N TYR A 598 22.97 -35.66 24.12
CA TYR A 598 21.75 -35.02 24.62
C TYR A 598 22.05 -33.89 25.62
N TRP A 599 21.79 -32.65 25.20
CA TRP A 599 22.10 -31.45 25.98
C TRP A 599 20.96 -31.10 26.94
N GLY A 600 19.72 -31.10 26.46
CA GLY A 600 18.53 -30.86 27.28
C GLY A 600 18.52 -29.49 27.98
N ALA A 601 18.04 -29.45 29.22
CA ALA A 601 17.88 -28.22 30.01
C ALA A 601 18.94 -28.05 31.11
N ARG A 602 20.15 -28.60 30.95
CA ARG A 602 21.21 -28.60 31.98
C ARG A 602 21.49 -27.21 32.57
N LEU A 603 21.52 -26.19 31.71
CA LEU A 603 21.81 -24.80 32.09
C LEU A 603 20.73 -24.15 32.96
N TRP A 604 19.52 -24.71 32.99
CA TRP A 604 18.45 -24.28 33.88
C TRP A 604 18.60 -24.82 35.30
N HIS A 605 19.42 -25.87 35.48
CA HIS A 605 19.74 -26.45 36.77
C HIS A 605 21.11 -25.97 37.30
N ASP A 606 22.13 -25.93 36.45
CA ASP A 606 23.46 -25.40 36.77
C ASP A 606 23.98 -24.55 35.60
N PRO A 607 24.23 -23.24 35.77
CA PRO A 607 24.30 -22.48 37.03
C PRO A 607 22.97 -22.12 37.69
N GLY A 608 21.84 -22.46 37.04
CA GLY A 608 20.49 -22.24 37.56
C GLY A 608 19.69 -21.22 36.74
N ALA A 609 18.37 -21.36 36.78
CA ALA A 609 17.45 -20.57 35.95
C ALA A 609 17.41 -19.07 36.28
N PHE A 610 17.51 -18.70 37.56
CA PHE A 610 17.36 -17.32 38.04
C PHE A 610 18.65 -16.82 38.68
N LYS A 611 19.55 -16.26 37.88
CA LYS A 611 20.78 -15.61 38.35
C LYS A 611 20.43 -14.28 39.01
N ASN A 612 21.08 -13.97 40.14
CA ASN A 612 20.81 -12.77 40.95
C ASN A 612 19.37 -12.65 41.51
N GLY A 613 18.59 -13.73 41.51
CA GLY A 613 17.24 -13.79 42.09
C GLY A 613 16.27 -12.75 41.53
N PHE A 614 15.36 -12.25 42.38
CA PHE A 614 14.37 -11.23 41.99
C PHE A 614 15.01 -9.95 41.44
N LYS A 615 16.17 -9.56 41.97
CA LYS A 615 16.91 -8.39 41.47
C LYS A 615 17.43 -8.60 40.05
N GLY A 616 17.82 -9.83 39.71
CA GLY A 616 18.12 -10.24 38.34
C GLY A 616 16.92 -10.04 37.40
N VAL A 617 15.73 -10.48 37.82
CA VAL A 617 14.45 -10.24 37.13
C VAL A 617 14.22 -8.74 36.91
N CYS A 618 14.28 -7.91 37.96
CA CYS A 618 14.09 -6.47 37.82
C CYS A 618 15.08 -5.81 36.84
N SER A 619 16.31 -6.33 36.73
CA SER A 619 17.38 -5.74 35.90
C SER A 619 17.25 -6.01 34.40
N VAL A 620 16.44 -6.99 34.00
CA VAL A 620 16.35 -7.45 32.60
C VAL A 620 15.21 -6.76 31.84
N PHE A 621 14.18 -6.26 32.52
CA PHE A 621 13.04 -5.60 31.87
C PHE A 621 13.41 -4.45 30.92
N VAL A 622 14.37 -3.59 31.25
CA VAL A 622 14.76 -2.48 30.35
C VAL A 622 15.47 -2.99 29.10
N THR A 623 16.24 -4.08 29.21
CA THR A 623 16.87 -4.73 28.04
C THR A 623 15.79 -5.35 27.14
N ALA A 624 14.79 -5.99 27.74
CA ALA A 624 13.62 -6.49 27.01
C ALA A 624 12.79 -5.36 26.37
N ALA A 625 12.60 -4.24 27.07
CA ALA A 625 11.92 -3.06 26.53
C ALA A 625 12.66 -2.48 25.32
N PHE A 626 13.99 -2.36 25.40
CA PHE A 626 14.81 -1.94 24.28
C PHE A 626 14.66 -2.90 23.09
N ALA A 627 14.70 -4.21 23.33
CA ALA A 627 14.55 -5.21 22.26
C ALA A 627 13.17 -5.14 21.56
N PHE A 628 12.09 -4.85 22.29
CA PHE A 628 10.75 -4.69 21.70
C PHE A 628 10.49 -3.29 21.11
N SER A 629 11.38 -2.32 21.32
CA SER A 629 11.27 -0.98 20.77
C SER A 629 11.23 -0.97 19.23
N GLY A 630 10.53 0.00 18.64
CA GLY A 630 10.32 0.06 17.18
C GLY A 630 9.10 -0.72 16.71
N THR A 631 8.47 -1.52 17.57
CA THR A 631 7.20 -2.17 17.26
C THR A 631 6.09 -1.17 16.95
N GLU A 632 6.08 -0.07 17.69
CA GLU A 632 5.13 1.03 17.53
C GLU A 632 5.30 1.81 16.22
N LEU A 633 6.39 1.61 15.46
CA LEU A 633 6.60 2.25 14.15
C LEU A 633 5.50 1.90 13.14
N VAL A 634 4.84 0.76 13.31
CA VAL A 634 3.66 0.41 12.49
C VAL A 634 2.56 1.48 12.58
N GLY A 635 2.43 2.16 13.73
CA GLY A 635 1.50 3.27 13.93
C GLY A 635 1.91 4.55 13.20
N LEU A 636 3.22 4.81 13.05
CA LEU A 636 3.71 5.92 12.22
C LEU A 636 3.57 5.60 10.73
N ALA A 637 3.91 4.38 10.32
CA ALA A 637 3.77 3.90 8.95
C ALA A 637 2.31 3.89 8.47
N ALA A 638 1.35 3.82 9.39
CA ALA A 638 -0.07 3.95 9.07
C ALA A 638 -0.42 5.28 8.37
N ALA A 639 0.26 6.39 8.70
CA ALA A 639 0.01 7.68 8.06
C ALA A 639 0.48 7.72 6.58
N GLU A 640 1.44 6.86 6.22
CA GLU A 640 2.02 6.75 4.88
C GLU A 640 1.51 5.53 4.08
N ALA A 641 0.53 4.81 4.64
CA ALA A 641 -0.14 3.69 3.98
C ALA A 641 -1.34 4.17 3.14
N GLN A 642 -1.50 3.60 1.93
CA GLN A 642 -2.59 3.96 1.02
C GLN A 642 -3.98 3.69 1.64
N ASN A 643 -4.13 2.54 2.30
CA ASN A 643 -5.37 2.14 2.97
C ASN A 643 -5.09 1.54 4.36
N PRO A 644 -4.92 2.37 5.41
CA PRO A 644 -4.61 1.93 6.75
C PRO A 644 -5.71 1.05 7.35
N ALA A 645 -6.99 1.35 7.07
CA ALA A 645 -8.12 0.61 7.62
C ALA A 645 -8.14 -0.88 7.22
N THR A 646 -7.49 -1.24 6.11
CA THR A 646 -7.36 -2.64 5.66
C THR A 646 -5.97 -3.20 5.91
N ALA A 647 -4.90 -2.43 5.69
CA ALA A 647 -3.52 -2.90 5.81
C ALA A 647 -3.01 -2.96 7.27
N LEU A 648 -3.42 -2.02 8.11
CA LEU A 648 -2.91 -1.89 9.48
C LEU A 648 -3.40 -3.04 10.40
N PRO A 649 -4.68 -3.46 10.38
CA PRO A 649 -5.13 -4.60 11.18
C PRO A 649 -4.34 -5.89 10.91
N GLY A 650 -4.01 -6.16 9.65
CA GLY A 650 -3.17 -7.30 9.27
C GLY A 650 -1.79 -7.20 9.90
N ALA A 651 -1.12 -6.05 9.77
CA ALA A 651 0.21 -5.81 10.34
C ALA A 651 0.25 -5.97 11.87
N ILE A 652 -0.75 -5.44 12.58
CA ILE A 652 -0.84 -5.52 14.05
C ILE A 652 -0.94 -6.97 14.53
N LYS A 653 -1.79 -7.79 13.89
CA LYS A 653 -1.95 -9.19 14.29
C LYS A 653 -0.65 -9.99 14.18
N GLN A 654 0.19 -9.67 13.19
CA GLN A 654 1.48 -10.34 13.00
C GLN A 654 2.47 -10.12 14.15
N VAL A 655 2.29 -9.06 14.96
CA VAL A 655 3.11 -8.81 16.15
C VAL A 655 3.05 -9.96 17.15
N PHE A 656 1.91 -10.66 17.25
CA PHE A 656 1.77 -11.85 18.11
C PHE A 656 2.78 -12.94 17.75
N TRP A 657 2.94 -13.23 16.45
CA TRP A 657 3.85 -14.27 15.98
C TRP A 657 5.30 -13.89 16.21
N ARG A 658 5.62 -12.59 16.02
CA ARG A 658 6.94 -12.07 16.32
C ARG A 658 7.31 -12.27 17.79
N ILE A 659 6.42 -11.93 18.71
CA ILE A 659 6.63 -12.12 20.16
C ILE A 659 6.79 -13.61 20.50
N THR A 660 5.85 -14.43 20.03
CA THR A 660 5.79 -15.84 20.47
C THR A 660 6.88 -16.68 19.82
N CYS A 661 7.08 -16.57 18.51
CA CYS A 661 8.00 -17.45 17.80
C CYS A 661 9.43 -16.93 17.74
N PHE A 662 9.66 -15.63 17.53
CA PHE A 662 11.04 -15.15 17.38
C PHE A 662 11.66 -14.81 18.73
N TYR A 663 10.92 -14.15 19.62
CA TYR A 663 11.43 -13.78 20.93
C TYR A 663 11.38 -14.95 21.93
N VAL A 664 10.19 -15.47 22.25
CA VAL A 664 10.06 -16.47 23.32
C VAL A 664 10.75 -17.79 22.94
N VAL A 665 10.46 -18.36 21.77
CA VAL A 665 11.09 -19.64 21.36
C VAL A 665 12.58 -19.48 21.03
N GLY A 666 12.97 -18.39 20.35
CA GLY A 666 14.38 -18.11 20.08
C GLY A 666 15.21 -17.98 21.36
N LEU A 667 14.74 -17.19 22.33
CA LEU A 667 15.44 -17.00 23.59
C LEU A 667 15.37 -18.22 24.53
N LEU A 668 14.34 -19.06 24.40
CA LEU A 668 14.32 -20.37 25.05
C LEU A 668 15.52 -21.21 24.61
N PHE A 669 15.78 -21.32 23.30
CA PHE A 669 16.95 -22.06 22.80
C PHE A 669 18.27 -21.44 23.24
N ILE A 670 18.36 -20.10 23.25
CA ILE A 670 19.53 -19.41 23.81
C ILE A 670 19.73 -19.79 25.28
N GLY A 671 18.68 -19.75 26.10
CA GLY A 671 18.74 -20.14 27.51
C GLY A 671 19.01 -21.62 27.75
N LEU A 672 18.73 -22.50 26.78
CA LEU A 672 19.07 -23.92 26.84
C LEU A 672 20.52 -24.18 26.42
N LEU A 673 21.07 -23.41 25.47
CA LEU A 673 22.35 -23.71 24.82
C LEU A 673 23.53 -22.88 25.36
N VAL A 674 23.30 -21.66 25.84
CA VAL A 674 24.35 -20.72 26.27
C VAL A 674 24.31 -20.51 27.79
N SER A 675 25.47 -20.65 28.45
CA SER A 675 25.57 -20.52 29.90
C SER A 675 25.54 -19.04 30.32
N SER A 676 24.79 -18.70 31.37
CA SER A 676 24.78 -17.35 31.94
C SER A 676 26.09 -16.94 32.64
N LYS A 677 27.05 -17.87 32.75
CA LYS A 677 28.43 -17.64 33.22
C LYS A 677 29.45 -17.49 32.09
N ASP A 678 29.03 -17.56 30.82
CA ASP A 678 29.94 -17.46 29.68
C ASP A 678 30.58 -16.06 29.62
N SER A 679 31.92 -16.02 29.56
CA SER A 679 32.73 -14.80 29.59
C SER A 679 32.74 -14.04 28.26
N ARG A 680 32.15 -14.60 27.19
CA ARG A 680 31.96 -13.88 25.93
C ARG A 680 30.72 -13.00 25.97
N LEU A 681 29.74 -13.29 26.85
CA LEU A 681 28.48 -12.55 26.90
C LEU A 681 28.68 -11.07 27.25
N LEU A 682 27.86 -10.21 26.64
CA LEU A 682 27.88 -8.77 26.89
C LEU A 682 27.62 -8.47 28.38
N GLY A 683 28.52 -7.71 29.02
CA GLY A 683 28.45 -7.37 30.45
C GLY A 683 29.29 -8.26 31.37
N SER A 684 30.05 -9.22 30.84
CA SER A 684 30.98 -10.07 31.60
C SER A 684 32.39 -9.47 31.81
N GLY A 685 32.73 -8.34 31.17
CA GLY A 685 34.00 -7.61 31.31
C GLY A 685 33.93 -6.14 30.84
N GLU A 686 35.05 -5.41 30.94
CA GLU A 686 35.14 -3.97 30.58
C GLU A 686 35.19 -3.70 29.07
N VAL A 687 35.53 -4.72 28.26
CA VAL A 687 35.61 -4.64 26.79
C VAL A 687 34.44 -5.41 26.19
N ILE A 688 33.71 -4.80 25.24
CA ILE A 688 32.66 -5.48 24.49
C ILE A 688 33.31 -6.56 23.62
N ASP A 689 33.08 -7.83 23.94
CA ASP A 689 33.55 -8.93 23.10
C ASP A 689 32.81 -8.92 21.76
N VAL A 690 33.57 -9.09 20.70
CA VAL A 690 33.13 -9.16 19.31
C VAL A 690 32.19 -10.35 19.07
N ASN A 691 32.30 -11.40 19.91
CA ASN A 691 31.45 -12.59 19.92
C ASN A 691 30.31 -12.54 20.96
N ALA A 692 29.94 -11.35 21.45
CA ALA A 692 28.99 -11.24 22.56
C ALA A 692 27.55 -11.66 22.25
N SER A 693 27.20 -11.85 20.98
CA SER A 693 25.88 -12.35 20.59
C SER A 693 25.73 -13.82 20.96
N PRO A 694 24.77 -14.20 21.82
CA PRO A 694 24.55 -15.60 22.16
C PRO A 694 24.13 -16.43 20.93
N PHE A 695 23.62 -15.81 19.87
CA PHE A 695 23.30 -16.50 18.62
C PHE A 695 24.56 -16.94 17.87
N VAL A 696 25.67 -16.21 18.00
CA VAL A 696 26.97 -16.56 17.41
C VAL A 696 27.65 -17.63 18.27
N ILE A 697 27.63 -17.46 19.60
CA ILE A 697 28.21 -18.39 20.57
C ILE A 697 27.71 -19.83 20.37
N VAL A 698 26.41 -20.02 20.11
CA VAL A 698 25.85 -21.36 19.85
C VAL A 698 26.53 -22.06 18.67
N GLY A 699 26.82 -21.33 17.58
CA GLY A 699 27.47 -21.90 16.41
C GLY A 699 28.93 -22.26 16.63
N GLU A 700 29.66 -21.41 17.38
CA GLU A 700 31.03 -21.67 17.82
C GLU A 700 31.10 -22.93 18.69
N ASP A 701 30.27 -22.99 19.72
CA ASP A 701 30.23 -24.10 20.66
C ASP A 701 29.80 -25.42 19.99
N ALA A 702 28.98 -25.32 18.95
CA ALA A 702 28.54 -26.44 18.13
C ALA A 702 29.56 -26.89 17.07
N GLY A 703 30.59 -26.10 16.77
CA GLY A 703 31.52 -26.40 15.68
C GLY A 703 30.91 -26.30 14.27
N LEU A 704 29.90 -25.44 14.09
CA LEU A 704 29.23 -25.27 12.79
C LEU A 704 30.06 -24.39 11.86
N PHE A 705 30.71 -25.02 10.86
CA PHE A 705 31.54 -24.32 9.89
C PHE A 705 30.76 -23.23 9.14
N GLY A 706 31.27 -22.00 9.15
CA GLY A 706 30.68 -20.85 8.46
C GLY A 706 29.49 -20.19 9.15
N TYR A 707 28.93 -20.78 10.21
CA TYR A 707 27.71 -20.27 10.86
C TYR A 707 27.93 -18.92 11.56
N ASN A 708 29.09 -18.72 12.19
CA ASN A 708 29.41 -17.47 12.89
C ASN A 708 29.52 -16.30 11.90
N HIS A 709 30.13 -16.53 10.73
CA HIS A 709 30.18 -15.55 9.64
C HIS A 709 28.77 -15.20 9.15
N PHE A 710 27.92 -16.20 8.98
CA PHE A 710 26.52 -16.00 8.59
C PHE A 710 25.76 -15.16 9.62
N MET A 711 25.84 -15.52 10.90
CA MET A 711 25.13 -14.79 11.95
C MET A 711 25.64 -13.37 12.14
N ASN A 712 26.96 -13.14 12.11
CA ASN A 712 27.51 -11.78 12.18
C ASN A 712 27.08 -10.94 10.97
N ALA A 713 26.99 -11.52 9.77
CA ALA A 713 26.45 -10.80 8.60
C ALA A 713 24.97 -10.43 8.78
N ILE A 714 24.15 -11.33 9.34
CA ILE A 714 22.74 -11.05 9.66
C ILE A 714 22.62 -9.94 10.72
N ILE A 715 23.49 -9.93 11.73
CA ILE A 715 23.54 -8.86 12.73
C ILE A 715 23.81 -7.51 12.06
N LEU A 716 24.81 -7.42 11.18
CA LEU A 716 25.11 -6.18 10.44
C LEU A 716 23.94 -5.69 9.57
N ILE A 717 23.25 -6.61 8.88
CA ILE A 717 22.03 -6.30 8.12
C ILE A 717 20.94 -5.76 9.05
N SER A 718 20.80 -6.35 10.24
CA SER A 718 19.79 -5.94 11.22
C SER A 718 20.07 -4.55 11.78
N VAL A 719 21.33 -4.24 12.01
CA VAL A 719 21.79 -2.94 12.52
C VAL A 719 21.51 -1.83 11.50
N ILE A 720 21.76 -2.06 10.20
CA ILE A 720 21.39 -1.11 9.14
C ILE A 720 19.88 -0.84 9.16
N SER A 721 19.08 -1.90 9.27
CA SER A 721 17.61 -1.80 9.31
C SER A 721 17.09 -1.00 10.51
N ILE A 722 17.57 -1.26 11.73
CA ILE A 722 17.16 -0.46 12.90
C ILE A 722 17.68 0.97 12.82
N GLY A 723 18.92 1.19 12.35
CA GLY A 723 19.45 2.53 12.12
C GLY A 723 18.58 3.33 11.15
N ASN A 724 18.15 2.70 10.06
CA ASN A 724 17.25 3.28 9.07
C ASN A 724 15.84 3.54 9.65
N SER A 725 15.34 2.63 10.49
CA SER A 725 14.10 2.81 11.27
C SER A 725 14.19 4.01 12.22
N GLY A 726 15.35 4.25 12.82
CA GLY A 726 15.60 5.45 13.63
C GLY A 726 15.55 6.74 12.84
N VAL A 727 16.16 6.78 11.65
CA VAL A 727 16.05 7.93 10.75
C VAL A 727 14.59 8.12 10.31
N TYR A 728 13.91 7.04 9.95
CA TYR A 728 12.50 7.06 9.54
C TYR A 728 11.59 7.62 10.64
N GLY A 729 11.62 7.02 11.83
CA GLY A 729 10.77 7.37 12.97
C GLY A 729 11.08 8.75 13.52
N GLY A 730 12.36 9.05 13.78
CA GLY A 730 12.80 10.33 14.34
C GLY A 730 12.47 11.51 13.43
N SER A 731 12.72 11.39 12.12
CA SER A 731 12.50 12.50 11.19
C SER A 731 11.02 12.83 10.99
N ARG A 732 10.14 11.81 10.99
CA ARG A 732 8.69 11.99 10.86
C ARG A 732 8.07 12.58 12.11
N THR A 733 8.50 12.13 13.28
CA THR A 733 8.04 12.71 14.55
C THR A 733 8.51 14.16 14.66
N LEU A 734 9.77 14.47 14.32
CA LEU A 734 10.28 15.84 14.34
C LEU A 734 9.58 16.75 13.32
N CYS A 735 9.29 16.25 12.13
CA CYS A 735 8.48 16.95 11.13
C CYS A 735 7.07 17.24 11.67
N ALA A 736 6.40 16.24 12.24
CA ALA A 736 5.06 16.41 12.79
C ALA A 736 5.05 17.39 13.99
N LEU A 737 6.08 17.37 14.84
CA LEU A 737 6.23 18.37 15.92
C LEU A 737 6.33 19.77 15.34
N SER A 738 7.07 19.95 14.25
CA SER A 738 7.19 21.23 13.55
C SER A 738 5.85 21.69 12.96
N GLU A 739 5.08 20.76 12.37
CA GLU A 739 3.74 21.06 11.82
C GLU A 739 2.77 21.55 12.90
N GLN A 740 2.88 20.99 14.11
CA GLN A 740 2.06 21.39 15.28
C GLN A 740 2.60 22.63 16.03
N GLY A 741 3.72 23.21 15.57
CA GLY A 741 4.36 24.36 16.19
C GLY A 741 5.15 24.05 17.47
N TYR A 742 5.48 22.78 17.69
CA TYR A 742 6.29 22.28 18.81
C TYR A 742 7.79 22.18 18.49
N ALA A 743 8.17 22.36 17.22
CA ALA A 743 9.55 22.46 16.77
C ALA A 743 9.69 23.59 15.73
N PRO A 744 10.92 24.06 15.44
CA PRO A 744 11.15 25.12 14.45
C PRO A 744 10.57 24.79 13.07
N LYS A 745 9.87 25.77 12.47
CA LYS A 745 9.11 25.62 11.20
C LYS A 745 9.91 25.12 9.99
N PHE A 746 11.24 25.18 10.01
CA PHE A 746 12.03 24.64 8.92
C PHE A 746 12.02 23.10 8.90
N PHE A 747 11.75 22.43 10.03
CA PHE A 747 11.66 20.96 10.07
C PHE A 747 10.40 20.40 9.38
N SER A 748 9.35 21.21 9.19
CA SER A 748 8.18 20.83 8.36
C SER A 748 8.44 20.98 6.86
N TYR A 749 9.68 21.21 6.43
CA TYR A 749 10.04 21.19 5.02
C TYR A 749 9.99 19.75 4.50
N ILE A 750 9.06 19.51 3.57
CA ILE A 750 8.97 18.26 2.84
C ILE A 750 9.40 18.52 1.40
N ASP A 751 10.35 17.72 0.91
CA ASP A 751 10.85 17.83 -0.44
C ASP A 751 9.96 17.08 -1.45
N LYS A 752 10.22 17.24 -2.75
CA LYS A 752 9.43 16.64 -3.83
C LYS A 752 9.43 15.10 -3.79
N SER A 753 10.47 14.47 -3.24
CA SER A 753 10.49 13.01 -3.01
C SER A 753 9.67 12.57 -1.79
N GLY A 754 9.12 13.52 -1.02
CA GLY A 754 8.33 13.27 0.18
C GLY A 754 9.18 13.06 1.43
N ARG A 755 10.44 13.52 1.43
CA ARG A 755 11.34 13.43 2.58
C ARG A 755 11.17 14.68 3.45
N PRO A 756 11.01 14.55 4.79
CA PRO A 756 11.13 15.68 5.69
C PRO A 756 12.61 16.09 5.82
N LEU A 757 13.16 16.71 4.77
CA LEU A 757 14.60 16.78 4.47
C LEU A 757 15.44 17.27 5.65
N PHE A 758 15.09 18.42 6.24
CA PHE A 758 15.86 18.97 7.35
C PHE A 758 15.72 18.13 8.63
N ALA A 759 14.58 17.49 8.85
CA ALA A 759 14.40 16.59 9.98
C ALA A 759 15.22 15.30 9.78
N THR A 760 15.24 14.75 8.57
CA THR A 760 16.08 13.61 8.20
C THR A 760 17.56 13.92 8.38
N ILE A 761 18.03 15.09 7.90
CA ILE A 761 19.42 15.52 8.08
C ILE A 761 19.76 15.65 9.57
N ALA A 762 18.89 16.25 10.39
CA ALA A 762 19.14 16.40 11.82
C ALA A 762 19.31 15.05 12.53
N ILE A 763 18.45 14.06 12.22
CA ILE A 763 18.60 12.72 12.80
C ILE A 763 19.87 12.02 12.29
N LEU A 764 20.19 12.13 11.00
CA LEU A 764 21.42 11.56 10.44
C LEU A 764 22.68 12.15 11.08
N LEU A 765 22.70 13.45 11.38
CA LEU A 765 23.80 14.10 12.09
C LEU A 765 23.99 13.55 13.50
N CYS A 766 22.93 13.14 14.20
CA CYS A 766 23.05 12.44 15.49
C CYS A 766 23.80 11.11 15.37
N GLY A 767 23.85 10.48 14.19
CA GLY A 767 24.68 9.29 13.94
C GLY A 767 26.17 9.55 14.19
N THR A 768 26.65 10.79 14.04
CA THR A 768 28.05 11.16 14.34
C THR A 768 28.40 11.05 15.82
N ILE A 769 27.41 11.01 16.72
CA ILE A 769 27.63 10.70 18.14
C ILE A 769 28.27 9.32 18.30
N GLY A 770 28.08 8.40 17.33
CA GLY A 770 28.72 7.09 17.33
C GLY A 770 30.25 7.15 17.38
N TYR A 771 30.88 8.21 16.84
CA TYR A 771 32.35 8.39 16.89
C TYR A 771 32.89 8.55 18.30
N VAL A 772 32.04 8.80 19.29
CA VAL A 772 32.44 8.76 20.70
C VAL A 772 33.02 7.39 21.08
N ASN A 773 32.65 6.31 20.37
CA ASN A 773 33.24 4.99 20.58
C ASN A 773 34.71 4.87 20.11
N ALA A 774 35.25 5.86 19.39
CA ALA A 774 36.68 5.94 19.10
C ALA A 774 37.49 6.48 20.30
N ALA A 775 36.81 7.04 21.33
CA ALA A 775 37.46 7.46 22.57
C ALA A 775 37.56 6.30 23.58
N ALA A 776 38.54 6.37 24.49
CA ALA A 776 38.74 5.37 25.54
C ALA A 776 37.52 5.14 26.44
N SER A 777 36.64 6.14 26.59
CA SER A 777 35.39 6.07 27.35
C SER A 777 34.18 5.63 26.53
N GLY A 778 34.36 5.14 25.30
CA GLY A 778 33.31 4.70 24.37
C GLY A 778 32.29 3.73 24.97
N PRO A 779 32.72 2.61 25.60
CA PRO A 779 31.82 1.64 26.22
C PRO A 779 30.94 2.24 27.33
N LEU A 780 31.51 3.11 28.17
CA LEU A 780 30.75 3.80 29.22
C LEU A 780 29.63 4.66 28.60
N ILE A 781 29.96 5.44 27.57
CA ILE A 781 28.98 6.33 26.92
C ILE A 781 27.90 5.53 26.19
N PHE A 782 28.26 4.37 25.62
CA PHE A 782 27.30 3.43 25.04
C PHE A 782 26.26 2.94 26.06
N GLU A 783 26.67 2.62 27.29
CA GLU A 783 25.73 2.20 28.35
C GLU A 783 24.73 3.31 28.72
N TRP A 784 25.19 4.57 28.79
CA TRP A 784 24.32 5.72 29.04
C TRP A 784 23.29 5.92 27.91
N LEU A 785 23.72 5.79 26.65
CA LEU A 785 22.84 5.89 25.48
C LEU A 785 21.79 4.77 25.45
N LEU A 786 22.20 3.53 25.72
CA LEU A 786 21.31 2.37 25.79
C LEU A 786 20.24 2.54 26.87
N ALA A 787 20.62 2.97 28.08
CA ALA A 787 19.70 3.15 29.20
C ALA A 787 18.65 4.23 28.91
N LEU A 788 19.06 5.32 28.26
CA LEU A 788 18.16 6.41 27.87
C LEU A 788 17.11 5.93 26.84
N SER A 789 17.50 5.07 25.88
CA SER A 789 16.59 4.55 24.86
C SER A 789 15.53 3.59 25.41
N GLY A 790 15.91 2.65 26.29
CA GLY A 790 14.98 1.62 26.79
C GLY A 790 13.88 2.19 27.70
N LEU A 791 14.24 3.15 28.56
CA LEU A 791 13.30 3.79 29.49
C LEU A 791 12.35 4.77 28.75
N ALA A 792 12.84 5.45 27.70
CA ALA A 792 12.02 6.32 26.85
C ALA A 792 10.86 5.57 26.15
N ALA A 793 11.09 4.32 25.73
CA ALA A 793 10.06 3.49 25.10
C ALA A 793 8.89 3.18 26.05
N LEU A 794 9.18 2.93 27.33
CA LEU A 794 8.16 2.65 28.35
C LEU A 794 7.20 3.83 28.57
N PHE A 795 7.71 5.06 28.60
CA PHE A 795 6.86 6.26 28.69
C PHE A 795 5.97 6.41 27.47
N THR A 796 6.53 6.17 26.28
CA THR A 796 5.78 6.20 25.02
C THR A 796 4.62 5.19 25.03
N TRP A 797 4.89 3.93 25.39
CA TRP A 797 3.88 2.89 25.47
C TRP A 797 2.85 3.14 26.57
N GLY A 798 3.27 3.71 27.71
CA GLY A 798 2.38 4.12 28.79
C GLY A 798 1.41 5.19 28.31
N SER A 799 1.93 6.17 27.57
CA SER A 799 1.12 7.22 26.94
C SER A 799 0.11 6.66 25.93
N ILE A 800 0.50 5.68 25.12
CA ILE A 800 -0.43 4.99 24.20
C ILE A 800 -1.58 4.34 24.97
N CYS A 801 -1.27 3.60 26.05
CA CYS A 801 -2.30 2.96 26.88
C CYS A 801 -3.24 3.99 27.50
N VAL A 802 -2.72 5.08 28.08
CA VAL A 802 -3.54 6.15 28.67
C VAL A 802 -4.40 6.82 27.60
N ALA A 803 -3.83 7.13 26.43
CA ALA A 803 -4.56 7.74 25.32
C ALA A 803 -5.72 6.84 24.84
N HIS A 804 -5.51 5.52 24.76
CA HIS A 804 -6.55 4.58 24.36
C HIS A 804 -7.66 4.43 25.42
N ILE A 805 -7.31 4.35 26.71
CA ILE A 805 -8.28 4.34 27.82
C ILE A 805 -9.16 5.59 27.76
N ARG A 806 -8.53 6.75 27.57
CA ARG A 806 -9.22 8.04 27.52
C ARG A 806 -10.04 8.22 26.26
N PHE A 807 -9.54 7.78 25.10
CA PHE A 807 -10.30 7.72 23.86
C PHE A 807 -11.58 6.93 24.06
N ARG A 808 -11.51 5.70 24.59
CA ARG A 808 -12.70 4.86 24.83
C ARG A 808 -13.68 5.46 25.84
N ALA A 809 -13.19 6.16 26.87
CA ALA A 809 -14.02 6.87 27.82
C ALA A 809 -14.75 8.06 27.16
N ALA A 810 -14.04 8.89 26.41
CA ALA A 810 -14.60 10.02 25.66
C ALA A 810 -15.58 9.54 24.57
N TRP A 811 -15.25 8.46 23.88
CA TRP A 811 -16.08 7.80 22.87
C TRP A 811 -17.47 7.48 23.41
N LYS A 812 -17.51 6.81 24.57
CA LYS A 812 -18.76 6.48 25.25
C LYS A 812 -19.48 7.73 25.78
N HIS A 813 -18.73 8.70 26.30
CA HIS A 813 -19.28 9.95 26.85
C HIS A 813 -20.02 10.78 25.79
N HIS A 814 -19.48 10.85 24.57
CA HIS A 814 -20.10 11.51 23.41
C HIS A 814 -21.18 10.66 22.72
N GLY A 815 -21.65 9.59 23.35
CA GLY A 815 -22.79 8.79 22.87
C GLY A 815 -22.48 7.78 21.77
N HIS A 816 -21.21 7.57 21.41
CA HIS A 816 -20.84 6.61 20.38
C HIS A 816 -20.81 5.17 20.90
N ASN A 817 -21.12 4.23 19.99
CA ASN A 817 -21.05 2.81 20.27
C ASN A 817 -19.74 2.17 19.78
N LEU A 818 -19.46 0.93 20.22
CA LEU A 818 -18.24 0.23 19.80
C LEU A 818 -18.32 -0.30 18.36
N ASP A 819 -19.51 -0.43 17.79
CA ASP A 819 -19.76 -0.89 16.41
C ASP A 819 -19.24 0.12 15.38
N GLU A 820 -19.18 1.39 15.75
CA GLU A 820 -18.57 2.51 15.04
C GLU A 820 -17.02 2.54 15.08
N ILE A 821 -16.37 1.54 15.70
CA ILE A 821 -14.91 1.40 15.68
C ILE A 821 -14.53 0.28 14.68
N PRO A 822 -13.85 0.58 13.55
CA PRO A 822 -13.53 -0.39 12.50
C PRO A 822 -12.70 -1.58 13.01
N PHE A 823 -11.61 -1.28 13.72
CA PHE A 823 -10.68 -2.26 14.29
C PHE A 823 -10.66 -2.10 15.80
N ARG A 824 -10.97 -3.19 16.51
CA ARG A 824 -10.99 -3.20 17.98
C ARG A 824 -9.76 -3.88 18.54
N ALA A 825 -9.15 -3.26 19.54
CA ALA A 825 -8.09 -3.84 20.34
C ALA A 825 -8.57 -5.16 20.97
N ALA A 826 -7.75 -6.22 20.89
CA ALA A 826 -8.14 -7.56 21.32
C ALA A 826 -8.53 -7.62 22.81
N GLY A 827 -7.76 -6.96 23.68
CA GLY A 827 -8.06 -6.83 25.11
C GLY A 827 -8.98 -5.64 25.46
N GLY A 828 -9.42 -4.86 24.47
CA GLY A 828 -10.15 -3.60 24.68
C GLY A 828 -9.43 -2.67 25.67
N VAL A 829 -10.21 -2.00 26.53
CA VAL A 829 -9.69 -1.09 27.57
C VAL A 829 -8.96 -1.84 28.69
N LEU A 830 -9.39 -3.08 29.00
CA LEU A 830 -8.74 -3.92 30.01
C LEU A 830 -7.30 -4.26 29.62
N GLY A 831 -7.06 -4.52 28.34
CA GLY A 831 -5.71 -4.72 27.79
C GLY A 831 -4.82 -3.49 28.00
N SER A 832 -5.33 -2.28 27.79
CA SER A 832 -4.58 -1.05 28.05
C SER A 832 -4.31 -0.80 29.52
N TRP A 833 -5.25 -1.11 30.42
CA TRP A 833 -5.00 -1.04 31.87
C TRP A 833 -3.93 -2.04 32.29
N PHE A 834 -4.01 -3.27 31.80
CA PHE A 834 -3.00 -4.29 32.06
C PHE A 834 -1.60 -3.84 31.57
N GLY A 835 -1.52 -3.34 30.34
CA GLY A 835 -0.28 -2.79 29.79
C GLY A 835 0.26 -1.62 30.62
N LEU A 836 -0.59 -0.69 31.03
CA LEU A 836 -0.20 0.45 31.86
C LEU A 836 0.31 0.02 33.25
N ILE A 837 -0.38 -0.93 33.90
CA ILE A 837 0.04 -1.46 35.21
C ILE A 837 1.41 -2.12 35.09
N LEU A 838 1.65 -2.96 34.06
CA LEU A 838 2.95 -3.56 33.84
C LEU A 838 4.05 -2.52 33.60
N ILE A 839 3.77 -1.46 32.82
CA ILE A 839 4.73 -0.37 32.62
C ILE A 839 5.10 0.29 33.95
N ILE A 840 4.12 0.57 34.82
CA ILE A 840 4.37 1.14 36.15
C ILE A 840 5.22 0.18 37.00
N LEU A 841 4.92 -1.12 36.97
CA LEU A 841 5.70 -2.13 37.70
C LEU A 841 7.13 -2.23 37.18
N VAL A 842 7.34 -2.14 35.86
CA VAL A 842 8.68 -2.13 35.26
C VAL A 842 9.44 -0.86 35.63
N LEU A 843 8.80 0.31 35.64
CA LEU A 843 9.43 1.56 36.11
C LEU A 843 9.79 1.47 37.60
N ALA A 844 8.95 0.85 38.42
CA ALA A 844 9.25 0.60 39.84
C ALA A 844 10.41 -0.40 40.02
N ALA A 845 10.46 -1.46 39.20
CA ALA A 845 11.56 -2.41 39.17
C ALA A 845 12.88 -1.74 38.75
N GLN A 846 12.83 -0.84 37.75
CA GLN A 846 13.98 -0.08 37.31
C GLN A 846 14.45 0.93 38.37
N PHE A 847 13.52 1.58 39.08
CA PHE A 847 13.86 2.44 40.19
C PHE A 847 14.55 1.67 41.33
N TYR A 848 14.08 0.45 41.62
CA TYR A 848 14.70 -0.44 42.59
C TYR A 848 16.13 -0.84 42.19
N THR A 849 16.36 -1.22 40.93
CA THR A 849 17.69 -1.59 40.44
C THR A 849 18.62 -0.39 40.28
N ALA A 850 18.09 0.82 40.09
CA ALA A 850 18.84 2.07 40.12
C ALA A 850 19.33 2.42 41.54
N LEU A 851 18.47 2.25 42.56
CA LEU A 851 18.85 2.48 43.96
C LEU A 851 19.79 1.41 44.50
N TYR A 852 19.62 0.17 44.08
CA TYR A 852 20.46 -0.94 44.48
C TYR A 852 20.98 -1.61 43.21
N PRO A 853 22.11 -1.19 42.64
CA PRO A 853 22.66 -1.81 41.43
C PRO A 853 23.13 -3.25 41.66
N LEU A 854 23.18 -4.08 40.61
CA LEU A 854 23.68 -5.46 40.70
C LEU A 854 25.14 -5.46 41.21
N GLY A 855 25.49 -6.42 42.05
CA GLY A 855 26.83 -6.49 42.66
C GLY A 855 27.05 -5.55 43.86
N SER A 856 26.10 -4.66 44.20
CA SER A 856 26.25 -3.74 45.34
C SER A 856 26.14 -4.39 46.73
N ASN A 857 25.90 -5.71 46.82
CA ASN A 857 25.64 -6.43 48.08
C ASN A 857 24.58 -5.77 48.98
N GLY A 858 23.55 -5.17 48.38
CA GLY A 858 22.47 -4.48 49.10
C GLY A 858 22.81 -3.06 49.52
N LYS A 859 23.98 -2.53 49.16
CA LYS A 859 24.32 -1.12 49.35
C LYS A 859 23.60 -0.24 48.32
N LEU A 860 23.30 0.99 48.74
CA LEU A 860 22.80 2.05 47.87
C LEU A 860 23.83 2.35 46.76
N GLY A 861 23.33 2.48 45.53
CA GLY A 861 24.09 2.91 44.37
C GLY A 861 24.54 4.36 44.50
N THR A 862 25.52 4.74 43.68
CA THR A 862 25.97 6.12 43.58
C THR A 862 24.92 6.99 42.87
N ALA A 863 25.06 8.31 42.96
CA ALA A 863 24.25 9.22 42.16
C ALA A 863 24.43 8.95 40.66
N GLU A 864 25.65 8.60 40.24
CA GLU A 864 25.95 8.22 38.86
C GLU A 864 25.14 6.97 38.43
N ASP A 865 25.10 5.93 39.25
CA ASP A 865 24.33 4.70 38.97
C ASP A 865 22.83 5.00 38.83
N TRP A 866 22.31 5.87 39.70
CA TRP A 866 20.91 6.27 39.64
C TRP A 866 20.59 7.05 38.36
N PHE A 867 21.41 8.06 38.03
CA PHE A 867 21.21 8.84 36.82
C PHE A 867 21.42 7.99 35.56
N LYS A 868 22.37 7.05 35.54
CA LYS A 868 22.53 6.08 34.43
C LYS A 868 21.25 5.31 34.18
N ALA A 869 20.67 4.74 35.23
CA ALA A 869 19.52 3.85 35.13
C ALA A 869 18.19 4.58 34.91
N MET A 870 18.06 5.84 35.36
CA MET A 870 16.81 6.60 35.38
C MET A 870 16.79 7.84 34.48
N LEU A 871 17.82 8.08 33.65
CA LEU A 871 17.99 9.35 32.90
C LEU A 871 16.77 9.79 32.08
N ALA A 872 16.00 8.86 31.52
CA ALA A 872 14.84 9.24 30.72
C ALA A 872 13.72 9.92 31.54
N LEU A 873 13.57 9.58 32.84
CA LEU A 873 12.55 10.17 33.70
C LEU A 873 12.72 11.70 33.86
N PRO A 874 13.87 12.23 34.33
CA PRO A 874 14.06 13.68 34.43
C PRO A 874 14.00 14.35 33.05
N VAL A 875 14.47 13.71 31.98
CA VAL A 875 14.36 14.25 30.61
C VAL A 875 12.90 14.44 30.20
N VAL A 876 12.04 13.43 30.42
CA VAL A 876 10.60 13.53 30.14
C VAL A 876 9.93 14.60 31.00
N LEU A 877 10.28 14.69 32.30
CA LEU A 877 9.75 15.71 33.20
C LEU A 877 10.14 17.12 32.76
N VAL A 878 11.39 17.33 32.30
CA VAL A 878 11.85 18.61 31.76
C VAL A 878 11.05 18.97 30.51
N PHE A 879 10.88 18.05 29.55
CA PHE A 879 10.07 18.34 28.38
C PHE A 879 8.61 18.63 28.74
N TRP A 880 8.03 17.89 29.68
CA TRP A 880 6.68 18.15 30.16
C TRP A 880 6.55 19.53 30.82
N ALA A 881 7.50 19.90 31.68
CA ALA A 881 7.54 21.23 32.31
C ALA A 881 7.67 22.35 31.27
N CYS A 882 8.56 22.19 30.28
CA CYS A 882 8.70 23.14 29.17
C CYS A 882 7.40 23.25 28.35
N GLY A 883 6.77 22.12 28.03
CA GLY A 883 5.49 22.08 27.33
C GLY A 883 4.38 22.79 28.11
N TYR A 884 4.34 22.57 29.44
CA TYR A 884 3.37 23.18 30.34
C TYR A 884 3.56 24.69 30.45
N LEU A 885 4.80 25.16 30.61
CA LEU A 885 5.12 26.59 30.63
C LEU A 885 4.77 27.29 29.32
N TRP A 886 4.94 26.59 28.19
CA TRP A 886 4.62 27.13 26.86
C TRP A 886 3.11 27.17 26.60
N LYS A 887 2.41 26.03 26.73
CA LYS A 887 1.00 25.93 26.35
C LYS A 887 0.05 26.43 27.45
N ARG A 888 0.46 26.38 28.72
CA ARG A 888 -0.36 26.73 29.89
C ARG A 888 -1.71 26.01 29.91
N THR A 889 -1.76 24.82 29.31
CA THR A 889 -2.93 23.93 29.26
C THR A 889 -2.61 22.66 30.02
N GLY A 890 -3.61 22.14 30.72
CA GLY A 890 -3.51 20.93 31.51
C GLY A 890 -4.31 19.76 30.93
N TRP A 891 -4.51 18.77 31.80
CA TRP A 891 -5.26 17.55 31.54
C TRP A 891 -6.63 17.85 30.94
N LEU A 892 -6.92 17.30 29.77
CA LEU A 892 -8.19 17.51 29.10
C LEU A 892 -9.33 16.85 29.88
N THR A 893 -10.52 17.44 29.93
CA THR A 893 -11.72 16.78 30.47
C THR A 893 -12.43 16.01 29.36
N LEU A 894 -13.24 14.99 29.71
CA LEU A 894 -13.93 14.17 28.70
C LEU A 894 -14.81 14.99 27.75
N ASP A 895 -15.44 16.06 28.23
CA ASP A 895 -16.26 16.96 27.42
C ASP A 895 -15.46 17.72 26.35
N THR A 896 -14.20 18.04 26.65
CA THR A 896 -13.32 18.83 25.77
C THR A 896 -12.55 17.98 24.76
N ILE A 897 -12.53 16.66 24.94
CA ILE A 897 -11.83 15.75 24.04
C ILE A 897 -12.60 15.68 22.73
N ASP A 898 -11.97 16.17 21.68
CA ASP A 898 -12.46 16.05 20.31
C ASP A 898 -12.31 14.60 19.83
N VAL A 899 -13.44 13.94 19.59
CA VAL A 899 -13.50 12.59 19.03
C VAL A 899 -13.90 12.58 17.54
N ASP A 900 -14.15 13.74 16.91
CA ASP A 900 -14.72 13.82 15.56
C ASP A 900 -13.75 14.32 14.49
N THR A 901 -12.93 15.32 14.80
CA THR A 901 -12.03 15.92 13.79
C THR A 901 -11.00 14.93 13.30
N GLY A 902 -10.75 14.87 11.99
CA GLY A 902 -9.69 14.03 11.42
C GLY A 902 -9.98 12.52 11.47
N ARG A 903 -11.23 12.12 11.75
CA ARG A 903 -11.68 10.75 11.51
C ARG A 903 -11.67 10.48 10.02
N ARG A 904 -11.13 9.32 9.63
CA ARG A 904 -11.15 8.90 8.23
C ARG A 904 -12.51 8.29 7.90
N GLU A 905 -13.08 8.63 6.75
CA GLU A 905 -14.24 7.91 6.23
C GLU A 905 -13.87 6.46 5.95
N VAL A 906 -14.68 5.55 6.46
CA VAL A 906 -14.43 4.11 6.36
C VAL A 906 -15.58 3.45 5.61
N ASN A 907 -15.26 2.52 4.72
CA ASN A 907 -16.28 1.74 4.01
C ASN A 907 -16.92 0.72 4.98
N TRP A 908 -18.01 1.15 5.62
CA TRP A 908 -18.75 0.36 6.59
C TRP A 908 -19.37 -0.92 6.01
N ASP A 909 -19.76 -0.91 4.74
CA ASP A 909 -20.32 -2.09 4.07
C ASP A 909 -19.28 -3.21 3.96
N ALA A 910 -18.06 -2.88 3.54
CA ALA A 910 -16.95 -3.83 3.46
C ALA A 910 -16.55 -4.37 4.85
N ILE A 911 -16.57 -3.52 5.88
CA ILE A 911 -16.28 -3.93 7.26
C ILE A 911 -17.36 -4.86 7.79
N ASN A 912 -18.63 -4.50 7.61
CA ASN A 912 -19.76 -5.28 8.08
C ASN A 912 -19.85 -6.63 7.36
N GLU A 913 -19.55 -6.67 6.06
CA GLU A 913 -19.44 -7.91 5.30
C GLU A 913 -18.31 -8.80 5.86
N THR A 914 -17.16 -8.22 6.17
CA THR A 914 -16.03 -8.95 6.79
C THR A 914 -16.42 -9.48 8.18
N ARG A 915 -17.08 -8.68 9.01
CA ARG A 915 -17.58 -9.09 10.33
C ARG A 915 -18.57 -10.25 10.22
N ARG A 916 -19.51 -10.20 9.27
CA ARG A 916 -20.47 -11.29 9.01
C ARG A 916 -19.78 -12.58 8.54
N LYS A 917 -18.79 -12.45 7.64
CA LYS A 917 -17.97 -13.59 7.18
C LYS A 917 -17.17 -14.22 8.33
N VAL A 918 -16.60 -13.40 9.22
CA VAL A 918 -15.85 -13.91 10.38
C VAL A 918 -16.79 -14.52 11.42
N ALA A 919 -17.97 -13.94 11.63
CA ALA A 919 -18.97 -14.49 12.55
C ALA A 919 -19.48 -15.87 12.11
N SER A 920 -19.53 -16.14 10.80
CA SER A 920 -19.89 -17.47 10.27
C SER A 920 -18.77 -18.51 10.36
N TYR A 921 -17.56 -18.14 10.77
CA TYR A 921 -16.46 -19.09 10.93
C TYR A 921 -16.63 -19.97 12.18
N PRO A 922 -16.19 -21.24 12.11
CA PRO A 922 -16.04 -22.09 13.30
C PRO A 922 -15.18 -21.42 14.38
N ALA A 923 -15.39 -21.77 15.65
CA ALA A 923 -14.70 -21.15 16.79
C ALA A 923 -13.16 -21.14 16.62
N TRP A 924 -12.56 -22.24 16.19
CA TRP A 924 -11.11 -22.31 15.95
C TRP A 924 -10.66 -21.32 14.86
N ARG A 925 -11.43 -21.18 13.76
CA ARG A 925 -11.10 -20.26 12.67
C ARG A 925 -11.35 -18.80 13.04
N ARG A 926 -12.28 -18.51 13.96
CA ARG A 926 -12.45 -17.17 14.56
C ARG A 926 -11.27 -16.81 15.44
N VAL A 927 -10.78 -17.76 16.25
CA VAL A 927 -9.55 -17.59 17.04
C VAL A 927 -8.36 -17.37 16.12
N LEU A 928 -8.23 -18.17 15.05
CA LEU A 928 -7.20 -17.93 14.03
C LEU A 928 -7.37 -16.53 13.43
N HIS A 929 -8.54 -16.12 12.96
CA HIS A 929 -8.71 -14.77 12.41
C HIS A 929 -8.51 -13.64 13.45
N ALA A 930 -8.63 -13.89 14.75
CA ALA A 930 -8.28 -12.90 15.76
C ALA A 930 -6.75 -12.74 15.90
N LEU A 931 -6.02 -13.84 15.68
CA LEU A 931 -4.55 -13.94 15.78
C LEU A 931 -3.82 -13.70 14.44
N PHE A 932 -4.47 -13.96 13.30
CA PHE A 932 -3.99 -13.90 11.91
C PHE A 932 -4.88 -12.95 11.09
#